data_AF-E0PRV8-F1
#
_entry.id   AF-E0PRV8-F1
#
_cell.length_a   1.000
_cell.length_b   1.000
_cell.length_c   1.000
_cell.angle_alpha   90.00
_cell.angle_beta   90.00
_cell.angle_gamma   90.00
#
_symmetry.space_group_name_H-M   'P 1'
#
loop_
_entity.id
_entity.type
_entity.pdbx_description
1 polymer ?
#
loop_
_entity_poly.entity_id
_entity_poly.type
_entity_poly.pdbx_seq_one_letter_code
_entity_poly.pdbx_strand_id
1 'polypeptide(L)'
;MKKKQIKETLVFISLVLMLVSGLLIPAVQADTSSNRIHFINTKGVSGSDAIILESNGHYALIDMGEDYDFPDGSNPRYPSRVGISTNNEYVLEDRLFRHMQQLGIKKLDFILGTHVHSDHIGSADEVLKRYPVDRFYLKRYSDERITSKWRLWDNLFNYDNAVKTALERGVTLVQDITEKESHFTLGDMDIQLYNYKNEYDSDGKLKRVYDDNSNSIVAVVTVAGKKIYLGGDLDNAEGAEDKLGPEIGKVDMMKWNHHYDAHISNTIPFLDSLSPSMVVHTSAAEANLATTRDYLKKHGIEVVHASSQTKDATVFTISRNGFTNVSDSLPNIPTVSERWYKEDGYWKYRLSDDQMAIGWRKINGIYYFFNGQGQMQAGRWLHLNDSREKPDGNWYYLNNNGQMQDTGWFKHDGTWYYIASSGARSYSQLVEIEGQKYLFDKDGKMLTGLQVYNGKKMVFASSGALQSEGKASSWQKIASNWYYYDEDGILTVGKKDIKGTTYYFDKEGIMQTGWALVDGKWYYFANSGAMQTGWVKDKDIWFYLDKDGNMLTGNQEINGSRYYFKASGAMQTGWQWQDKGWQYYTSSGAMKTDWLKSGESWYYLDPETGIMAVGSQEINGKNYFFKSSGIMQVGWQWVNDSWHYYTSTGALQTGWLKDGGTWYYLDAKEGTMLVGLHAVNGEQYYFSTSGAMQTGWKWIDGQYRYFQASGAMKTGWIKDQGKWYYLEKETGIMLVGLHKVNGQTYYFGPNGAIQTGWKQLDGNWYYFQTDGALLKNATTPDGYKVNEEGIWKQAVAAVNSEAVKPEQKQEANSNLVEQEKQDSKVEANASDKKE
;
A
#
# COMPACT_ATOMS: atom_id res chain seq x y z
N MET A 1 44.69 39.35 -11.17
CA MET A 1 45.25 40.72 -11.33
C MET A 1 44.69 41.35 -12.61
N LYS A 2 44.07 42.53 -12.44
CA LYS A 2 43.76 43.65 -13.37
C LYS A 2 43.47 43.35 -14.86
N LYS A 3 42.24 43.56 -15.37
CA LYS A 3 41.48 44.82 -15.63
C LYS A 3 42.02 45.73 -16.75
N LYS A 4 41.18 45.92 -17.77
CA LYS A 4 40.72 47.19 -18.41
C LYS A 4 39.41 46.82 -19.16
N GLN A 5 38.18 47.21 -18.79
CA GLN A 5 37.52 48.54 -18.76
C GLN A 5 37.82 49.36 -20.04
N ILE A 6 36.84 49.85 -20.81
CA ILE A 6 35.77 50.79 -20.42
C ILE A 6 34.53 50.70 -21.35
N LYS A 7 33.36 50.88 -20.70
CA LYS A 7 32.02 51.41 -21.07
C LYS A 7 31.73 51.89 -22.51
N GLU A 8 30.50 51.62 -22.96
CA GLU A 8 29.45 52.66 -23.12
C GLU A 8 28.04 52.03 -23.20
N THR A 9 27.05 52.80 -22.77
CA THR A 9 25.66 52.42 -22.51
C THR A 9 24.73 53.20 -23.46
N LEU A 10 23.51 52.67 -23.64
CA LEU A 10 22.24 53.31 -24.04
C LEU A 10 21.76 53.19 -25.51
N VAL A 11 20.56 52.61 -25.60
CA VAL A 11 19.42 52.92 -26.49
C VAL A 11 19.53 52.46 -27.93
N PHE A 12 18.62 51.58 -28.36
CA PHE A 12 17.73 51.85 -29.50
C PHE A 12 16.54 50.87 -29.52
N ILE A 13 15.37 51.42 -29.19
CA ILE A 13 14.06 50.93 -29.63
C ILE A 13 13.90 51.39 -31.08
N SER A 14 13.42 50.50 -31.96
CA SER A 14 12.51 50.74 -33.10
C SER A 14 12.91 50.05 -34.41
N LEU A 15 11.92 49.34 -34.96
CA LEU A 15 11.67 49.07 -36.38
C LEU A 15 12.67 48.19 -37.17
N VAL A 16 12.29 46.92 -37.34
CA VAL A 16 12.17 46.35 -38.69
C VAL A 16 10.78 45.73 -38.82
N LEU A 17 9.94 46.44 -39.57
CA LEU A 17 8.59 46.07 -39.96
C LEU A 17 8.70 45.68 -41.43
N MET A 18 8.47 44.41 -41.78
CA MET A 18 7.70 44.06 -42.99
C MET A 18 7.41 42.56 -43.11
N LEU A 19 6.10 42.31 -43.28
CA LEU A 19 5.47 41.24 -44.07
C LEU A 19 5.46 39.82 -43.48
N VAL A 20 4.58 39.63 -42.50
CA VAL A 20 3.74 38.42 -42.46
C VAL A 20 2.30 38.89 -42.51
N SER A 21 1.62 38.59 -43.62
CA SER A 21 0.17 38.67 -43.74
C SER A 21 -0.46 37.68 -42.75
N GLY A 22 -0.63 38.13 -41.51
CA GLY A 22 -1.46 37.46 -40.54
C GLY A 22 -2.90 37.52 -41.01
N LEU A 23 -3.44 36.38 -41.44
CA LEU A 23 -4.87 36.13 -41.36
C LEU A 23 -5.22 36.20 -39.87
N LEU A 24 -5.64 37.39 -39.43
CA LEU A 24 -6.29 37.59 -38.14
C LEU A 24 -7.58 36.77 -38.17
N ILE A 25 -7.52 35.57 -37.60
CA ILE A 25 -8.72 34.85 -37.18
C ILE A 25 -9.35 35.75 -36.11
N PRO A 26 -10.60 36.21 -36.27
CA PRO A 26 -11.24 37.03 -35.27
C PRO A 26 -11.32 36.22 -33.97
N ALA A 27 -10.71 36.72 -32.91
CA ALA A 27 -10.91 36.20 -31.57
C ALA A 27 -12.40 36.29 -31.27
N VAL A 28 -13.03 35.14 -31.02
CA VAL A 28 -14.39 35.09 -30.49
C VAL A 28 -14.34 35.78 -29.13
N GLN A 29 -15.05 36.90 -29.02
CA GLN A 29 -15.10 37.72 -27.81
C GLN A 29 -15.70 36.86 -26.69
N ALA A 30 -14.86 36.51 -25.72
CA ALA A 30 -15.26 35.73 -24.55
C ALA A 30 -16.35 36.51 -23.79
N ASP A 31 -17.57 35.99 -23.82
CA ASP A 31 -18.63 36.40 -22.90
C ASP A 31 -18.20 35.93 -21.51
N THR A 32 -17.72 36.84 -20.68
CA THR A 32 -17.07 36.60 -19.38
C THR A 32 -18.04 36.12 -18.29
N SER A 33 -19.18 35.53 -18.67
CA SER A 33 -20.23 35.07 -17.75
C SER A 33 -20.85 33.72 -18.13
N SER A 34 -20.12 32.88 -18.88
CA SER A 34 -20.66 31.61 -19.39
C SER A 34 -20.00 30.37 -18.78
N ASN A 35 -20.81 29.34 -18.53
CA ASN A 35 -20.41 28.00 -18.12
C ASN A 35 -20.53 27.08 -19.34
N ARG A 36 -19.45 26.41 -19.74
CA ARG A 36 -19.41 25.54 -20.92
C ARG A 36 -18.65 24.24 -20.65
N ILE A 37 -19.04 23.20 -21.38
CA ILE A 37 -18.30 21.94 -21.47
C ILE A 37 -17.99 21.65 -22.93
N HIS A 38 -16.75 21.26 -23.21
CA HIS A 38 -16.26 21.00 -24.56
C HIS A 38 -15.73 19.58 -24.62
N PHE A 39 -16.41 18.71 -25.34
CA PHE A 39 -15.91 17.38 -25.66
C PHE A 39 -15.09 17.48 -26.94
N ILE A 40 -13.79 17.24 -26.89
CA ILE A 40 -12.97 17.23 -28.10
C ILE A 40 -13.48 16.10 -29.01
N ASN A 41 -13.74 16.45 -30.26
CA ASN A 41 -14.35 15.52 -31.19
C ASN A 41 -13.34 14.47 -31.63
N THR A 42 -13.76 13.21 -31.60
CA THR A 42 -13.05 12.12 -32.27
C THR A 42 -13.09 12.27 -33.80
N LYS A 43 -12.14 11.61 -34.47
CA LYS A 43 -12.05 11.58 -35.95
C LYS A 43 -12.87 10.45 -36.57
N GLY A 44 -13.55 9.63 -35.77
CA GLY A 44 -14.34 8.51 -36.25
C GLY A 44 -14.91 7.65 -35.12
N VAL A 45 -14.99 6.35 -35.34
CA VAL A 45 -15.60 5.38 -34.41
C VAL A 45 -14.71 5.04 -33.21
N SER A 46 -13.42 5.34 -33.24
CA SER A 46 -12.54 5.15 -32.10
C SER A 46 -13.01 6.02 -30.92
N GLY A 47 -12.83 5.50 -29.72
CA GLY A 47 -13.00 6.24 -28.48
C GLY A 47 -11.75 7.04 -28.13
N SER A 48 -11.93 8.20 -27.53
CA SER A 48 -10.89 8.93 -26.79
C SER A 48 -11.53 10.09 -26.04
N ASP A 49 -11.11 10.32 -24.79
CA ASP A 49 -11.66 11.37 -23.94
C ASP A 49 -10.67 12.53 -23.79
N ALA A 50 -11.07 13.72 -24.24
CA ALA A 50 -10.48 14.98 -23.82
C ALA A 50 -11.60 16.00 -23.62
N ILE A 51 -11.74 16.52 -22.40
CA ILE A 51 -12.89 17.35 -22.03
C ILE A 51 -12.41 18.62 -21.36
N ILE A 52 -12.77 19.78 -21.94
CA ILE A 52 -12.51 21.08 -21.34
C ILE A 52 -13.73 21.51 -20.53
N LEU A 53 -13.50 21.90 -19.28
CA LEU A 53 -14.46 22.63 -18.46
C LEU A 53 -14.11 24.11 -18.50
N GLU A 54 -15.09 24.96 -18.79
CA GLU A 54 -14.96 26.41 -18.77
C GLU A 54 -16.01 27.02 -17.85
N SER A 55 -15.56 27.81 -16.88
CA SER A 55 -16.45 28.51 -15.97
C SER A 55 -15.86 29.85 -15.57
N ASN A 56 -16.51 30.95 -15.98
CA ASN A 56 -16.15 32.31 -15.57
C ASN A 56 -14.65 32.65 -15.79
N GLY A 57 -14.09 32.24 -16.93
CA GLY A 57 -12.69 32.46 -17.29
C GLY A 57 -11.69 31.47 -16.64
N HIS A 58 -12.16 30.53 -15.83
CA HIS A 58 -11.39 29.39 -15.34
C HIS A 58 -11.53 28.21 -16.29
N TYR A 59 -10.44 27.46 -16.47
CA TYR A 59 -10.38 26.31 -17.36
C TYR A 59 -9.76 25.11 -16.64
N ALA A 60 -10.27 23.92 -16.92
CA ALA A 60 -9.71 22.66 -16.47
C ALA A 60 -9.90 21.57 -17.53
N LEU A 61 -9.14 20.48 -17.38
CA LEU A 61 -9.28 19.28 -18.22
C LEU A 61 -9.73 18.08 -17.40
N ILE A 62 -10.69 17.32 -17.95
CA ILE A 62 -11.00 15.95 -17.55
C ILE A 62 -10.59 15.07 -18.73
N ASP A 63 -9.52 14.31 -18.52
CA ASP A 63 -8.75 13.64 -19.56
C ASP A 63 -8.24 14.60 -20.67
N MET A 64 -7.29 14.12 -21.45
CA MET A 64 -6.48 14.88 -22.40
C MET A 64 -6.34 14.17 -23.75
N GLY A 65 -6.95 13.00 -23.93
CA GLY A 65 -7.04 12.31 -25.19
C GLY A 65 -5.74 11.65 -25.65
N GLU A 66 -5.89 10.85 -26.70
CA GLU A 66 -4.77 10.17 -27.37
C GLU A 66 -3.77 11.18 -27.91
N ASP A 67 -2.48 10.95 -27.64
CA ASP A 67 -1.38 11.77 -28.13
C ASP A 67 -0.66 11.14 -29.32
N TYR A 68 0.36 11.83 -29.80
CA TYR A 68 1.21 11.28 -30.86
C TYR A 68 2.27 10.31 -30.34
N ASP A 69 2.71 10.45 -29.09
CA ASP A 69 3.84 9.69 -28.56
C ASP A 69 3.43 8.25 -28.23
N PHE A 70 4.39 7.33 -28.33
CA PHE A 70 4.19 5.93 -27.96
C PHE A 70 5.54 5.22 -27.82
N PRO A 71 5.63 4.18 -26.99
CA PRO A 71 6.87 3.44 -26.84
C PRO A 71 7.07 2.45 -28.00
N ASP A 72 8.22 2.54 -28.66
CA ASP A 72 8.63 1.64 -29.75
C ASP A 72 9.39 0.38 -29.27
N GLY A 73 9.46 0.16 -27.95
CA GLY A 73 10.17 -0.96 -27.33
C GLY A 73 11.69 -0.77 -27.20
N SER A 74 12.25 0.37 -27.62
CA SER A 74 13.68 0.66 -27.41
C SER A 74 14.06 0.77 -25.93
N ASN A 75 13.12 1.19 -25.08
CA ASN A 75 13.26 1.15 -23.63
C ASN A 75 12.61 -0.13 -23.09
N PRO A 76 13.36 -1.05 -22.45
CA PRO A 76 12.81 -2.30 -21.95
C PRO A 76 11.76 -2.13 -20.84
N ARG A 77 11.69 -0.95 -20.20
CA ARG A 77 10.61 -0.59 -19.26
C ARG A 77 9.26 -0.42 -19.95
N TYR A 78 9.27 0.03 -21.20
CA TYR A 78 8.10 0.27 -22.03
C TYR A 78 8.20 -0.59 -23.30
N PRO A 79 8.06 -1.92 -23.19
CA PRO A 79 8.19 -2.80 -24.34
C PRO A 79 7.08 -2.49 -25.36
N SER A 80 7.36 -2.71 -26.65
CA SER A 80 6.30 -2.71 -27.65
C SER A 80 5.30 -3.82 -27.31
N ARG A 81 4.00 -3.49 -27.32
CA ARG A 81 2.90 -4.43 -27.05
C ARG A 81 1.86 -4.31 -28.14
N VAL A 82 1.22 -5.43 -28.47
CA VAL A 82 0.10 -5.45 -29.39
C VAL A 82 -1.04 -4.59 -28.82
N GLY A 83 -1.52 -3.64 -29.60
CA GLY A 83 -2.63 -2.75 -29.23
C GLY A 83 -2.21 -1.34 -28.85
N ILE A 84 -0.92 -1.06 -28.68
CA ILE A 84 -0.42 0.32 -28.55
C ILE A 84 -0.78 1.10 -29.82
N SER A 85 -1.39 2.27 -29.61
CA SER A 85 -1.83 3.13 -30.69
C SER A 85 -0.66 3.76 -31.43
N THR A 86 -0.68 3.70 -32.75
CA THR A 86 0.29 4.36 -33.62
C THR A 86 -0.39 5.05 -34.81
N ASN A 87 -1.72 5.24 -34.71
CA ASN A 87 -2.55 5.72 -35.79
C ASN A 87 -3.08 7.14 -35.50
N ASN A 88 -2.67 8.11 -36.32
CA ASN A 88 -3.18 9.48 -36.40
C ASN A 88 -4.71 9.63 -36.39
N GLU A 89 -5.47 8.60 -36.80
CA GLU A 89 -6.94 8.62 -36.72
C GLU A 89 -7.45 8.60 -35.27
N TYR A 90 -6.67 8.14 -34.30
CA TYR A 90 -7.07 8.07 -32.89
C TYR A 90 -6.61 9.28 -32.10
N VAL A 91 -5.49 9.89 -32.50
CA VAL A 91 -4.89 11.07 -31.86
C VAL A 91 -5.90 12.21 -31.72
N LEU A 92 -6.01 12.79 -30.53
CA LEU A 92 -6.79 14.02 -30.28
C LEU A 92 -5.90 15.22 -29.94
N GLU A 93 -4.60 15.03 -29.69
CA GLU A 93 -3.67 16.12 -29.32
C GLU A 93 -3.84 17.36 -30.20
N ASP A 94 -3.85 17.21 -31.54
CA ASP A 94 -3.97 18.35 -32.45
C ASP A 94 -5.27 19.14 -32.24
N ARG A 95 -6.39 18.44 -32.03
CA ARG A 95 -7.71 19.05 -31.83
C ARG A 95 -7.79 19.72 -30.47
N LEU A 96 -7.29 19.06 -29.43
CA LEU A 96 -7.24 19.60 -28.08
C LEU A 96 -6.46 20.92 -28.06
N PHE A 97 -5.20 20.92 -28.54
CA PHE A 97 -4.36 22.11 -28.47
C PHE A 97 -4.87 23.25 -29.37
N ARG A 98 -5.40 22.93 -30.56
CA ARG A 98 -6.01 23.92 -31.45
C ARG A 98 -7.25 24.56 -30.79
N HIS A 99 -8.10 23.76 -30.17
CA HIS A 99 -9.29 24.25 -29.48
C HIS A 99 -8.95 25.07 -28.22
N MET A 100 -8.00 24.62 -27.40
CA MET A 100 -7.49 25.40 -26.26
C MET A 100 -6.92 26.75 -26.69
N GLN A 101 -6.22 26.80 -27.84
CA GLN A 101 -5.71 28.05 -28.40
C GLN A 101 -6.84 28.97 -28.87
N GLN A 102 -7.87 28.43 -29.52
CA GLN A 102 -9.07 29.19 -29.94
C GLN A 102 -9.81 29.79 -28.75
N LEU A 103 -9.89 29.07 -27.63
CA LEU A 103 -10.45 29.55 -26.36
C LEU A 103 -9.54 30.58 -25.66
N GLY A 104 -8.28 30.71 -26.09
CA GLY A 104 -7.33 31.66 -25.52
C GLY A 104 -6.82 31.27 -24.13
N ILE A 105 -6.88 29.98 -23.77
CA ILE A 105 -6.48 29.45 -22.45
C ILE A 105 -5.04 29.86 -22.14
N LYS A 106 -4.82 30.40 -20.93
CA LYS A 106 -3.50 30.84 -20.44
C LYS A 106 -2.96 29.98 -19.29
N LYS A 107 -3.85 29.32 -18.56
CA LYS A 107 -3.55 28.39 -17.47
C LYS A 107 -4.70 27.43 -17.29
N LEU A 108 -4.44 26.32 -16.62
CA LEU A 108 -5.46 25.37 -16.17
C LEU A 108 -5.43 25.31 -14.64
N ASP A 109 -6.60 25.46 -14.02
CA ASP A 109 -6.73 25.35 -12.56
C ASP A 109 -6.48 23.91 -12.11
N PHE A 110 -6.92 22.94 -12.90
CA PHE A 110 -6.50 21.56 -12.73
C PHE A 110 -6.60 20.76 -14.03
N ILE A 111 -5.91 19.64 -14.05
CA ILE A 111 -6.18 18.54 -14.97
C ILE A 111 -6.46 17.27 -14.15
N LEU A 112 -7.30 16.39 -14.66
CA LEU A 112 -7.67 15.14 -14.01
C LEU A 112 -7.58 14.01 -15.03
N GLY A 113 -6.70 13.05 -14.78
CA GLY A 113 -6.65 11.80 -15.53
C GLY A 113 -7.51 10.75 -14.84
N THR A 114 -8.54 10.27 -15.52
CA THR A 114 -9.49 9.29 -14.96
C THR A 114 -8.79 7.96 -14.70
N HIS A 115 -8.01 7.48 -15.66
CA HIS A 115 -7.18 6.28 -15.59
C HIS A 115 -6.03 6.38 -16.62
N VAL A 116 -5.17 5.37 -16.74
CA VAL A 116 -3.89 5.53 -17.44
C VAL A 116 -3.84 5.14 -18.93
N HIS A 117 -4.97 4.87 -19.58
CA HIS A 117 -4.97 4.56 -21.01
C HIS A 117 -4.57 5.77 -21.85
N SER A 118 -3.91 5.50 -22.97
CA SER A 118 -3.31 6.53 -23.84
C SER A 118 -4.37 7.48 -24.40
N ASP A 119 -5.55 6.97 -24.74
CA ASP A 119 -6.66 7.74 -25.24
C ASP A 119 -7.38 8.60 -24.19
N HIS A 120 -6.87 8.61 -22.95
CA HIS A 120 -7.30 9.48 -21.86
C HIS A 120 -6.17 10.38 -21.35
N ILE A 121 -5.00 9.82 -21.01
CA ILE A 121 -3.89 10.61 -20.44
C ILE A 121 -2.71 10.78 -21.37
N GLY A 122 -2.81 10.34 -22.63
CA GLY A 122 -1.73 10.43 -23.61
C GLY A 122 -1.16 11.84 -23.68
N SER A 123 -2.01 12.85 -23.88
CA SER A 123 -1.53 14.25 -23.99
C SER A 123 -1.25 14.94 -22.65
N ALA A 124 -1.22 14.21 -21.52
CA ALA A 124 -1.06 14.80 -20.19
C ALA A 124 0.24 15.59 -20.06
N ASP A 125 1.37 15.00 -20.46
CA ASP A 125 2.66 15.65 -20.35
C ASP A 125 2.84 16.78 -21.37
N GLU A 126 2.24 16.70 -22.55
CA GLU A 126 2.20 17.77 -23.55
C GLU A 126 1.49 18.99 -22.98
N VAL A 127 0.37 18.77 -22.28
CA VAL A 127 -0.38 19.84 -21.62
C VAL A 127 0.49 20.47 -20.53
N LEU A 128 1.10 19.66 -19.66
CA LEU A 128 1.99 20.12 -18.59
C LEU A 128 3.24 20.84 -19.11
N LYS A 129 3.76 20.47 -20.30
CA LYS A 129 4.90 21.12 -20.96
C LYS A 129 4.54 22.51 -21.50
N ARG A 130 3.30 22.70 -21.98
CA ARG A 130 2.86 23.88 -22.75
C ARG A 130 2.06 24.89 -21.93
N TYR A 131 1.34 24.46 -20.89
CA TYR A 131 0.48 25.32 -20.08
C TYR A 131 0.84 25.25 -18.59
N PRO A 132 0.77 26.38 -17.87
CA PRO A 132 0.74 26.35 -16.40
C PRO A 132 -0.48 25.58 -15.90
N VAL A 133 -0.26 24.65 -14.97
CA VAL A 133 -1.29 23.83 -14.33
C VAL A 133 -1.12 23.92 -12.80
N ASP A 134 -2.17 24.26 -12.06
CA ASP A 134 -2.06 24.42 -10.61
C ASP A 134 -2.07 23.04 -9.90
N ARG A 135 -2.99 22.14 -10.28
CA ARG A 135 -3.12 20.78 -9.70
C ARG A 135 -3.31 19.70 -10.78
N PHE A 136 -2.76 18.52 -10.53
CA PHE A 136 -2.99 17.33 -11.36
C PHE A 136 -3.50 16.17 -10.49
N TYR A 137 -4.72 15.72 -10.76
CA TYR A 137 -5.31 14.53 -10.13
C TYR A 137 -5.04 13.30 -10.99
N LEU A 138 -4.31 12.33 -10.45
CA LEU A 138 -4.04 11.05 -11.12
C LEU A 138 -3.79 9.96 -10.09
N LYS A 139 -4.64 8.94 -10.07
CA LYS A 139 -4.50 7.78 -9.17
C LYS A 139 -3.19 7.04 -9.44
N ARG A 140 -2.74 6.26 -8.44
CA ARG A 140 -1.52 5.47 -8.59
C ARG A 140 -1.74 4.32 -9.57
N TYR A 141 -0.71 4.01 -10.34
CA TYR A 141 -0.71 2.92 -11.31
C TYR A 141 0.61 2.12 -11.27
N SER A 142 0.52 0.85 -11.62
CA SER A 142 1.64 -0.05 -11.86
C SER A 142 1.17 -1.23 -12.71
N ASP A 143 1.95 -1.68 -13.69
CA ASP A 143 1.64 -2.86 -14.51
C ASP A 143 1.29 -4.10 -13.65
N GLU A 144 1.86 -4.24 -12.44
CA GLU A 144 1.60 -5.37 -11.53
C GLU A 144 0.12 -5.50 -11.12
N ARG A 145 -0.62 -4.38 -11.13
CA ARG A 145 -2.03 -4.37 -10.71
C ARG A 145 -2.95 -4.96 -11.78
N ILE A 146 -2.56 -4.97 -13.05
CA ILE A 146 -3.40 -5.47 -14.13
C ILE A 146 -3.25 -6.98 -14.22
N THR A 147 -4.37 -7.70 -14.20
CA THR A 147 -4.36 -9.17 -14.26
C THR A 147 -4.18 -9.71 -15.66
N SER A 148 -4.53 -8.92 -16.69
CA SER A 148 -4.38 -9.30 -18.09
C SER A 148 -3.13 -8.70 -18.73
N LYS A 149 -2.20 -9.55 -19.18
CA LYS A 149 -1.00 -9.13 -19.92
C LYS A 149 -1.30 -8.41 -21.25
N TRP A 150 -2.53 -8.55 -21.76
CA TRP A 150 -2.97 -7.96 -23.04
C TRP A 150 -3.58 -6.57 -22.90
N ARG A 151 -3.70 -6.06 -21.67
CA ARG A 151 -4.30 -4.75 -21.34
C ARG A 151 -3.31 -3.82 -20.63
N LEU A 152 -2.02 -4.10 -20.80
CA LEU A 152 -0.95 -3.26 -20.28
C LEU A 152 -0.55 -2.14 -21.26
N TRP A 153 -0.69 -2.40 -22.57
CA TRP A 153 -0.34 -1.51 -23.68
C TRP A 153 0.86 -0.60 -23.35
N ASP A 154 0.66 0.70 -23.37
CA ASP A 154 1.59 1.76 -23.02
C ASP A 154 1.15 2.52 -21.77
N ASN A 155 0.25 1.93 -20.96
CA ASN A 155 -0.29 2.49 -19.72
C ASN A 155 0.80 3.06 -18.80
N LEU A 156 1.86 2.28 -18.55
CA LEU A 156 2.98 2.71 -17.70
C LEU A 156 3.81 3.82 -18.34
N PHE A 157 3.91 3.87 -19.67
CA PHE A 157 4.62 4.92 -20.39
C PHE A 157 3.90 6.26 -20.21
N ASN A 158 2.59 6.30 -20.45
CA ASN A 158 1.78 7.50 -20.29
C ASN A 158 1.74 7.97 -18.83
N TYR A 159 1.57 7.03 -17.89
CA TYR A 159 1.62 7.33 -16.46
C TYR A 159 2.96 7.95 -16.02
N ASP A 160 4.08 7.30 -16.38
CA ASP A 160 5.41 7.78 -15.98
C ASP A 160 5.73 9.15 -16.61
N ASN A 161 5.37 9.35 -17.90
CA ASN A 161 5.60 10.63 -18.58
C ASN A 161 4.80 11.77 -17.93
N ALA A 162 3.52 11.54 -17.65
CA ALA A 162 2.64 12.50 -17.01
C ALA A 162 3.14 12.87 -15.60
N VAL A 163 3.45 11.86 -14.76
CA VAL A 163 3.94 12.06 -13.38
C VAL A 163 5.29 12.76 -13.38
N LYS A 164 6.24 12.29 -14.20
CA LYS A 164 7.57 12.89 -14.30
C LYS A 164 7.46 14.36 -14.72
N THR A 165 6.69 14.66 -15.76
CA THR A 165 6.54 16.02 -16.25
C THR A 165 5.87 16.93 -15.23
N ALA A 166 4.85 16.45 -14.51
CA ALA A 166 4.21 17.22 -13.45
C ALA A 166 5.21 17.59 -12.34
N LEU A 167 6.06 16.65 -11.91
CA LEU A 167 7.10 16.89 -10.91
C LEU A 167 8.17 17.86 -11.43
N GLU A 168 8.64 17.71 -12.66
CA GLU A 168 9.62 18.60 -13.29
C GLU A 168 9.11 20.04 -13.44
N ARG A 169 7.80 20.20 -13.64
CA ARG A 169 7.13 21.51 -13.77
C ARG A 169 6.66 22.10 -12.44
N GLY A 170 6.82 21.39 -11.33
CA GLY A 170 6.39 21.84 -10.01
C GLY A 170 4.87 21.90 -9.83
N VAL A 171 4.12 21.10 -10.60
CA VAL A 171 2.66 20.99 -10.49
C VAL A 171 2.32 20.20 -9.22
N THR A 172 1.25 20.59 -8.53
CA THR A 172 0.77 19.85 -7.36
C THR A 172 0.11 18.55 -7.81
N LEU A 173 0.87 17.45 -7.79
CA LEU A 173 0.39 16.11 -8.13
C LEU A 173 -0.35 15.49 -6.93
N VAL A 174 -1.62 15.12 -7.14
CA VAL A 174 -2.54 14.59 -6.13
C VAL A 174 -2.87 13.14 -6.49
N GLN A 175 -2.18 12.20 -5.85
CA GLN A 175 -2.38 10.76 -6.10
C GLN A 175 -3.18 10.05 -5.02
N ASP A 176 -3.09 10.51 -3.79
CA ASP A 176 -3.81 9.96 -2.64
C ASP A 176 -4.93 10.93 -2.25
N ILE A 177 -5.96 10.99 -3.09
CA ILE A 177 -7.05 11.97 -2.98
C ILE A 177 -7.83 11.73 -1.68
N THR A 178 -7.82 12.71 -0.80
CA THR A 178 -8.58 12.69 0.46
C THR A 178 -10.05 13.06 0.23
N GLU A 179 -10.92 12.76 1.21
CA GLU A 179 -12.33 13.20 1.16
C GLU A 179 -12.45 14.72 0.97
N LYS A 180 -11.59 15.49 1.64
CA LYS A 180 -11.54 16.95 1.48
C LYS A 180 -11.12 17.37 0.07
N GLU A 181 -10.17 16.67 -0.54
CA GLU A 181 -9.70 16.97 -1.90
C GLU A 181 -10.61 16.41 -2.99
N SER A 182 -11.54 15.53 -2.62
CA SER A 182 -12.55 15.00 -3.54
C SER A 182 -13.66 16.01 -3.87
N HIS A 183 -13.75 17.13 -3.13
CA HIS A 183 -14.74 18.17 -3.37
C HIS A 183 -14.07 19.54 -3.50
N PHE A 184 -14.21 20.18 -4.66
CA PHE A 184 -13.65 21.50 -4.95
C PHE A 184 -14.47 22.23 -6.01
N THR A 185 -14.07 23.45 -6.37
CA THR A 185 -14.77 24.28 -7.36
C THR A 185 -13.88 24.69 -8.53
N LEU A 186 -14.50 25.01 -9.66
CA LEU A 186 -13.91 25.66 -10.83
C LEU A 186 -14.83 26.79 -11.27
N GLY A 187 -14.50 28.04 -10.98
CA GLY A 187 -15.44 29.14 -11.16
C GLY A 187 -16.76 28.87 -10.41
N ASP A 188 -17.87 28.79 -11.15
CA ASP A 188 -19.21 28.49 -10.64
C ASP A 188 -19.51 26.98 -10.55
N MET A 189 -18.63 26.12 -11.08
CA MET A 189 -18.81 24.67 -11.06
C MET A 189 -18.41 24.09 -9.71
N ASP A 190 -19.34 23.36 -9.09
CA ASP A 190 -19.11 22.51 -7.93
C ASP A 190 -18.76 21.09 -8.39
N ILE A 191 -17.60 20.57 -7.99
CA ILE A 191 -17.06 19.30 -8.50
C ILE A 191 -16.87 18.33 -7.35
N GLN A 192 -17.59 17.20 -7.43
CA GLN A 192 -17.42 16.06 -6.53
C GLN A 192 -16.81 14.88 -7.29
N LEU A 193 -15.71 14.35 -6.75
CA LEU A 193 -15.06 13.15 -7.24
C LEU A 193 -15.62 11.90 -6.54
N TYR A 194 -15.77 10.82 -7.30
CA TYR A 194 -16.06 9.47 -6.83
C TYR A 194 -15.01 8.50 -7.37
N ASN A 195 -14.95 7.29 -6.79
CA ASN A 195 -13.92 6.29 -7.13
C ASN A 195 -12.46 6.79 -7.03
N TYR A 196 -12.22 7.85 -6.25
CA TYR A 196 -10.94 8.57 -6.22
C TYR A 196 -9.87 7.90 -5.35
N LYS A 197 -10.25 6.98 -4.46
CA LYS A 197 -9.32 6.33 -3.52
C LYS A 197 -8.49 5.27 -4.24
N ASN A 198 -7.20 5.20 -3.89
CA ASN A 198 -6.39 4.03 -4.22
C ASN A 198 -6.85 2.86 -3.33
N GLU A 199 -7.19 1.73 -3.94
CA GLU A 199 -7.49 0.49 -3.22
C GLU A 199 -6.24 -0.38 -3.13
N TYR A 200 -6.00 -0.99 -1.97
CA TYR A 200 -4.84 -1.83 -1.71
C TYR A 200 -5.25 -3.21 -1.22
N ASP A 201 -4.46 -4.22 -1.55
CA ASP A 201 -4.59 -5.57 -1.00
C ASP A 201 -3.97 -5.67 0.41
N SER A 202 -4.04 -6.85 1.01
CA SER A 202 -3.49 -7.13 2.35
C SER A 202 -1.97 -6.96 2.45
N ASP A 203 -1.27 -6.99 1.31
CA ASP A 203 0.19 -6.87 1.24
C ASP A 203 0.62 -5.41 0.98
N GLY A 204 -0.35 -4.48 0.95
CA GLY A 204 -0.10 -3.05 0.72
C GLY A 204 0.18 -2.71 -0.76
N LYS A 205 -0.05 -3.63 -1.70
CA LYS A 205 0.04 -3.36 -3.13
C LYS A 205 -1.28 -2.85 -3.67
N LEU A 206 -1.26 -2.12 -4.79
CA LEU A 206 -2.50 -1.70 -5.45
C LEU A 206 -3.35 -2.93 -5.78
N LYS A 207 -4.63 -2.86 -5.41
CA LYS A 207 -5.59 -3.93 -5.64
C LYS A 207 -5.61 -4.27 -7.13
N ARG A 208 -5.51 -5.57 -7.40
CA ARG A 208 -5.48 -6.08 -8.77
C ARG A 208 -6.87 -5.98 -9.41
N VAL A 209 -6.88 -5.59 -10.68
CA VAL A 209 -8.10 -5.41 -11.49
C VAL A 209 -7.90 -6.02 -12.87
N TYR A 210 -9.00 -6.32 -13.58
CA TYR A 210 -8.92 -6.84 -14.94
C TYR A 210 -8.27 -5.85 -15.93
N ASP A 211 -8.61 -4.57 -15.78
CA ASP A 211 -8.25 -3.46 -16.64
C ASP A 211 -8.21 -2.15 -15.85
N ASP A 212 -7.49 -1.11 -16.33
CA ASP A 212 -7.47 0.16 -15.59
C ASP A 212 -8.75 1.00 -15.78
N ASN A 213 -9.62 0.62 -16.72
CA ASN A 213 -10.98 1.14 -16.89
C ASN A 213 -11.76 1.17 -15.56
N SER A 214 -11.77 0.06 -14.81
CA SER A 214 -12.44 -0.04 -13.50
C SER A 214 -11.88 0.93 -12.44
N ASN A 215 -10.66 1.44 -12.66
CA ASN A 215 -9.99 2.37 -11.77
C ASN A 215 -10.33 3.85 -12.06
N SER A 216 -11.14 4.13 -13.08
CA SER A 216 -11.54 5.48 -13.51
C SER A 216 -12.04 6.35 -12.36
N ILE A 217 -11.40 7.50 -12.13
CA ILE A 217 -11.94 8.56 -11.28
C ILE A 217 -13.20 9.11 -11.96
N VAL A 218 -14.28 9.24 -11.20
CA VAL A 218 -15.53 9.83 -11.69
C VAL A 218 -15.62 11.26 -11.21
N ALA A 219 -15.83 12.21 -12.10
CA ALA A 219 -16.12 13.60 -11.75
C ALA A 219 -17.60 13.92 -11.99
N VAL A 220 -18.25 14.52 -11.01
CA VAL A 220 -19.63 14.97 -11.09
C VAL A 220 -19.66 16.47 -10.89
N VAL A 221 -20.04 17.18 -11.95
CA VAL A 221 -20.00 18.64 -12.02
C VAL A 221 -21.41 19.19 -11.87
N THR A 222 -21.62 20.05 -10.88
CA THR A 222 -22.89 20.74 -10.63
C THR A 222 -22.74 22.23 -10.91
N VAL A 223 -23.54 22.76 -11.84
CA VAL A 223 -23.54 24.20 -12.17
C VAL A 223 -24.89 24.61 -12.74
N ALA A 224 -25.34 25.82 -12.40
CA ALA A 224 -26.64 26.35 -12.82
C ALA A 224 -27.84 25.42 -12.55
N GLY A 225 -27.76 24.58 -11.50
CA GLY A 225 -28.79 23.58 -11.17
C GLY A 225 -28.81 22.36 -12.08
N LYS A 226 -27.77 22.15 -12.89
CA LYS A 226 -27.55 20.97 -13.72
C LYS A 226 -26.41 20.13 -13.17
N LYS A 227 -26.52 18.81 -13.30
CA LYS A 227 -25.52 17.85 -12.86
C LYS A 227 -25.01 17.04 -14.05
N ILE A 228 -23.69 17.01 -14.23
CA ILE A 228 -23.00 16.39 -15.36
C ILE A 228 -22.10 15.28 -14.81
N TYR A 229 -22.28 14.06 -15.29
CA TYR A 229 -21.45 12.92 -14.94
C TYR A 229 -20.34 12.71 -15.98
N LEU A 230 -19.10 12.60 -15.53
CA LEU A 230 -17.89 12.35 -16.34
C LEU A 230 -17.13 11.16 -15.74
N GLY A 231 -17.35 9.96 -16.27
CA GLY A 231 -16.86 8.70 -15.69
C GLY A 231 -15.60 8.10 -16.30
N GLY A 232 -14.97 8.76 -17.29
CA GLY A 232 -13.91 8.15 -18.09
C GLY A 232 -14.37 6.81 -18.69
N ASP A 233 -13.62 5.76 -18.42
CA ASP A 233 -13.91 4.40 -18.88
C ASP A 233 -14.43 3.48 -17.78
N LEU A 234 -15.13 4.03 -16.79
CA LEU A 234 -15.70 3.24 -15.71
C LEU A 234 -16.49 2.04 -16.26
N ASP A 235 -16.23 0.87 -15.73
CA ASP A 235 -16.93 -0.36 -16.09
C ASP A 235 -17.49 -1.05 -14.84
N ASN A 236 -18.31 -2.09 -15.06
CA ASN A 236 -18.84 -2.89 -13.98
C ASN A 236 -18.11 -4.23 -13.78
N ALA A 237 -16.88 -4.39 -14.30
CA ALA A 237 -16.12 -5.63 -14.13
C ALA A 237 -15.83 -5.93 -12.66
N GLU A 238 -15.58 -4.88 -11.87
CA GLU A 238 -15.31 -4.93 -10.43
C GLU A 238 -16.50 -4.42 -9.58
N GLY A 239 -17.69 -4.27 -10.19
CA GLY A 239 -18.91 -3.80 -9.51
C GLY A 239 -18.96 -2.28 -9.25
N ALA A 240 -18.18 -1.47 -9.97
CA ALA A 240 -18.08 -0.04 -9.70
C ALA A 240 -19.37 0.72 -10.06
N GLU A 241 -20.04 0.38 -11.16
CA GLU A 241 -21.31 1.01 -11.52
C GLU A 241 -22.42 0.68 -10.51
N ASP A 242 -22.52 -0.58 -10.07
CA ASP A 242 -23.50 -1.00 -9.06
C ASP A 242 -23.34 -0.24 -7.74
N LYS A 243 -22.10 0.06 -7.35
CA LYS A 243 -21.77 0.82 -6.15
C LYS A 243 -22.05 2.30 -6.32
N LEU A 244 -21.58 2.89 -7.43
CA LEU A 244 -21.56 4.35 -7.61
C LEU A 244 -22.88 4.91 -8.13
N GLY A 245 -23.66 4.13 -8.88
CA GLY A 245 -24.95 4.56 -9.42
C GLY A 245 -25.88 5.14 -8.34
N PRO A 246 -26.20 4.37 -7.29
CA PRO A 246 -27.04 4.85 -6.19
C PRO A 246 -26.42 6.01 -5.39
N GLU A 247 -25.10 6.05 -5.28
CA GLU A 247 -24.37 7.09 -4.53
C GLU A 247 -24.40 8.44 -5.26
N ILE A 248 -24.23 8.41 -6.59
CA ILE A 248 -24.27 9.60 -7.44
C ILE A 248 -25.72 10.04 -7.65
N GLY A 249 -26.62 9.10 -7.92
CA GLY A 249 -28.03 9.37 -8.22
C GLY A 249 -28.22 10.21 -9.48
N LYS A 250 -29.39 10.85 -9.59
CA LYS A 250 -29.83 11.51 -10.82
C LYS A 250 -28.85 12.57 -11.34
N VAL A 251 -28.61 12.57 -12.65
CA VAL A 251 -27.86 13.58 -13.41
C VAL A 251 -28.65 14.06 -14.64
N ASP A 252 -28.25 15.16 -15.27
CA ASP A 252 -28.90 15.69 -16.48
C ASP A 252 -28.16 15.27 -17.76
N MET A 253 -26.82 15.32 -17.73
CA MET A 253 -25.94 14.88 -18.82
C MET A 253 -24.98 13.81 -18.30
N MET A 254 -24.79 12.76 -19.07
CA MET A 254 -23.85 11.68 -18.75
C MET A 254 -22.89 11.50 -19.93
N LYS A 255 -21.58 11.67 -19.71
CA LYS A 255 -20.60 11.10 -20.63
C LYS A 255 -20.77 9.59 -20.61
N TRP A 256 -20.93 8.98 -21.77
CA TRP A 256 -21.00 7.53 -21.91
C TRP A 256 -19.70 6.92 -21.41
N ASN A 257 -19.78 5.97 -20.49
CA ASN A 257 -18.59 5.28 -20.01
C ASN A 257 -17.98 4.45 -21.13
N HIS A 258 -16.66 4.44 -21.26
CA HIS A 258 -15.94 3.58 -22.21
C HIS A 258 -16.44 3.76 -23.66
N HIS A 259 -16.63 5.04 -24.01
CA HIS A 259 -16.97 5.66 -25.30
C HIS A 259 -18.24 5.19 -26.00
N TYR A 260 -18.40 3.89 -26.20
CA TYR A 260 -19.56 3.25 -26.84
C TYR A 260 -19.85 1.85 -26.28
N ASP A 261 -19.07 1.35 -25.30
CA ASP A 261 -19.33 0.04 -24.72
C ASP A 261 -20.65 0.00 -23.95
N ALA A 262 -21.38 -1.10 -24.10
CA ALA A 262 -22.60 -1.40 -23.38
C ALA A 262 -22.64 -2.87 -22.93
N HIS A 263 -21.51 -3.58 -23.02
CA HIS A 263 -21.39 -4.98 -22.60
C HIS A 263 -20.93 -5.10 -21.15
N ILE A 264 -19.98 -4.27 -20.73
CA ILE A 264 -19.41 -4.27 -19.38
C ILE A 264 -19.66 -2.91 -18.70
N SER A 265 -19.67 -1.83 -19.46
CA SER A 265 -20.04 -0.48 -19.01
C SER A 265 -21.50 -0.16 -19.34
N ASN A 266 -22.03 0.88 -18.70
CA ASN A 266 -23.35 1.46 -18.92
C ASN A 266 -24.49 0.45 -18.70
N THR A 267 -24.40 -0.28 -17.59
CA THR A 267 -25.40 -1.26 -17.19
C THR A 267 -26.77 -0.59 -16.98
N ILE A 268 -27.86 -1.32 -17.22
CA ILE A 268 -29.21 -0.78 -17.05
C ILE A 268 -29.47 -0.26 -15.62
N PRO A 269 -29.07 -0.95 -14.53
CA PRO A 269 -29.22 -0.43 -13.17
C PRO A 269 -28.46 0.90 -12.93
N PHE A 270 -27.31 1.07 -13.59
CA PHE A 270 -26.55 2.31 -13.52
C PHE A 270 -27.28 3.44 -14.24
N LEU A 271 -27.76 3.18 -15.46
CA LEU A 271 -28.58 4.13 -16.23
C LEU A 271 -29.88 4.49 -15.49
N ASP A 272 -30.53 3.53 -14.82
CA ASP A 272 -31.70 3.78 -13.99
C ASP A 272 -31.36 4.69 -12.80
N SER A 273 -30.23 4.47 -12.14
CA SER A 273 -29.78 5.28 -10.99
C SER A 273 -29.45 6.71 -11.40
N LEU A 274 -28.77 6.90 -12.52
CA LEU A 274 -28.37 8.20 -13.03
C LEU A 274 -29.50 8.93 -13.77
N SER A 275 -30.42 8.20 -14.41
CA SER A 275 -31.58 8.73 -15.14
C SER A 275 -31.29 10.01 -15.96
N PRO A 276 -30.25 10.01 -16.84
CA PRO A 276 -29.87 11.20 -17.60
C PRO A 276 -30.91 11.55 -18.65
N SER A 277 -31.04 12.84 -18.99
CA SER A 277 -31.84 13.26 -20.15
C SER A 277 -31.03 13.23 -21.46
N MET A 278 -29.70 13.28 -21.35
CA MET A 278 -28.78 13.27 -22.47
C MET A 278 -27.54 12.44 -22.12
N VAL A 279 -27.04 11.70 -23.11
CA VAL A 279 -25.74 11.04 -23.06
C VAL A 279 -24.82 11.56 -24.17
N VAL A 280 -23.52 11.66 -23.87
CA VAL A 280 -22.50 12.07 -24.85
C VAL A 280 -21.50 10.94 -25.03
N HIS A 281 -21.44 10.38 -26.23
CA HIS A 281 -20.45 9.40 -26.64
C HIS A 281 -19.22 10.14 -27.14
N THR A 282 -18.07 9.88 -26.53
CA THR A 282 -16.75 10.33 -27.02
C THR A 282 -16.25 9.43 -28.16
N SER A 283 -17.13 9.22 -29.15
CA SER A 283 -16.95 8.36 -30.33
C SER A 283 -18.09 8.60 -31.34
N ALA A 284 -17.85 8.36 -32.64
CA ALA A 284 -18.91 8.27 -33.65
C ALA A 284 -19.78 7.00 -33.54
N ALA A 285 -19.38 6.02 -32.72
CA ALA A 285 -20.07 4.75 -32.61
C ALA A 285 -21.30 4.83 -31.70
N GLU A 286 -22.35 4.15 -32.14
CA GLU A 286 -23.53 3.82 -31.33
C GLU A 286 -23.16 2.85 -30.20
N ALA A 287 -23.96 2.82 -29.13
CA ALA A 287 -23.79 1.85 -28.05
C ALA A 287 -23.79 0.42 -28.62
N ASN A 288 -22.79 -0.39 -28.30
CA ASN A 288 -22.55 -1.66 -29.01
C ASN A 288 -23.59 -2.76 -28.69
N LEU A 289 -24.48 -2.55 -27.72
CA LEU A 289 -25.56 -3.49 -27.36
C LEU A 289 -26.95 -2.99 -27.81
N ALA A 290 -27.67 -3.83 -28.55
CA ALA A 290 -29.00 -3.49 -29.10
C ALA A 290 -30.03 -3.15 -28.02
N THR A 291 -30.09 -3.92 -26.94
CA THR A 291 -31.03 -3.71 -25.83
C THR A 291 -30.81 -2.37 -25.14
N THR A 292 -29.55 -1.92 -25.05
CA THR A 292 -29.22 -0.61 -24.47
C THR A 292 -29.67 0.52 -25.39
N ARG A 293 -29.46 0.40 -26.72
CA ARG A 293 -29.99 1.37 -27.68
C ARG A 293 -31.52 1.48 -27.62
N ASP A 294 -32.21 0.37 -27.45
CA ASP A 294 -33.67 0.35 -27.28
C ASP A 294 -34.10 0.99 -25.95
N TYR A 295 -33.35 0.77 -24.87
CA TYR A 295 -33.57 1.42 -23.58
C TYR A 295 -33.47 2.95 -23.70
N LEU A 296 -32.41 3.48 -24.34
CA LEU A 296 -32.20 4.92 -24.52
C LEU A 296 -33.37 5.55 -25.29
N LYS A 297 -33.79 4.91 -26.39
CA LYS A 297 -34.95 5.34 -27.18
C LYS A 297 -36.25 5.31 -26.37
N LYS A 298 -36.49 4.24 -25.61
CA LYS A 298 -37.71 4.06 -24.80
C LYS A 298 -37.85 5.13 -23.73
N HIS A 299 -36.73 5.57 -23.15
CA HIS A 299 -36.71 6.60 -22.11
C HIS A 299 -36.54 8.03 -22.66
N GLY A 300 -36.48 8.19 -23.99
CA GLY A 300 -36.33 9.50 -24.63
C GLY A 300 -35.01 10.19 -24.29
N ILE A 301 -33.96 9.42 -24.06
CA ILE A 301 -32.62 9.93 -23.74
C ILE A 301 -31.96 10.37 -25.05
N GLU A 302 -31.53 11.63 -25.12
CA GLU A 302 -30.82 12.17 -26.28
C GLU A 302 -29.41 11.58 -26.35
N VAL A 303 -29.01 11.05 -27.51
CA VAL A 303 -27.66 10.51 -27.73
C VAL A 303 -26.89 11.49 -28.63
N VAL A 304 -25.77 12.00 -28.12
CA VAL A 304 -24.88 12.92 -28.86
C VAL A 304 -23.55 12.24 -29.09
N HIS A 305 -23.02 12.33 -30.31
CA HIS A 305 -21.68 11.86 -30.63
C HIS A 305 -20.71 13.03 -30.70
N ALA A 306 -19.73 13.07 -29.79
CA ALA A 306 -18.59 13.96 -29.86
C ALA A 306 -17.59 13.43 -30.90
N SER A 307 -17.99 13.52 -32.17
CA SER A 307 -17.20 13.13 -33.33
C SER A 307 -17.49 14.05 -34.50
N SER A 308 -16.45 14.45 -35.22
CA SER A 308 -16.58 15.36 -36.35
C SER A 308 -15.38 15.28 -37.28
N GLN A 309 -15.63 15.49 -38.57
CA GLN A 309 -14.58 15.68 -39.57
C GLN A 309 -14.20 17.16 -39.75
N THR A 310 -14.99 18.09 -39.21
CA THR A 310 -14.86 19.52 -39.51
C THR A 310 -14.72 20.41 -38.28
N LYS A 311 -15.09 19.95 -37.09
CA LYS A 311 -15.06 20.74 -35.85
C LYS A 311 -14.17 20.09 -34.80
N ASP A 312 -13.38 20.88 -34.08
CA ASP A 312 -12.49 20.38 -33.03
C ASP A 312 -13.24 19.84 -31.81
N ALA A 313 -14.42 20.38 -31.49
CA ALA A 313 -15.17 20.01 -30.29
C ALA A 313 -16.69 20.04 -30.48
N THR A 314 -17.38 19.23 -29.67
CA THR A 314 -18.82 19.34 -29.41
C THR A 314 -18.99 20.10 -28.10
N VAL A 315 -19.68 21.24 -28.14
CA VAL A 315 -19.70 22.22 -27.06
C VAL A 315 -21.12 22.52 -26.61
N PHE A 316 -21.33 22.51 -25.29
CA PHE A 316 -22.59 22.88 -24.68
C PHE A 316 -22.41 24.06 -23.72
N THR A 317 -23.24 25.09 -23.92
CA THR A 317 -23.45 26.12 -22.89
C THR A 317 -24.43 25.61 -21.85
N ILE A 318 -24.09 25.75 -20.58
CA ILE A 318 -24.82 25.21 -19.44
C ILE A 318 -25.57 26.35 -18.75
N SER A 319 -26.89 26.21 -18.63
CA SER A 319 -27.76 27.18 -17.96
C SER A 319 -28.84 26.49 -17.15
N ARG A 320 -29.59 27.28 -16.36
CA ARG A 320 -30.77 26.78 -15.63
C ARG A 320 -31.81 26.15 -16.56
N ASN A 321 -31.87 26.60 -17.82
CA ASN A 321 -32.80 26.12 -18.82
C ASN A 321 -32.36 24.81 -19.50
N GLY A 322 -31.13 24.35 -19.28
CA GLY A 322 -30.59 23.14 -19.91
C GLY A 322 -29.27 23.40 -20.65
N PHE A 323 -28.94 22.46 -21.54
CA PHE A 323 -27.74 22.47 -22.37
C PHE A 323 -28.08 23.01 -23.76
N THR A 324 -27.34 24.01 -24.23
CA THR A 324 -27.45 24.53 -25.59
C THR A 324 -26.22 24.15 -26.39
N ASN A 325 -26.39 23.33 -27.43
CA ASN A 325 -25.29 22.96 -28.32
C ASN A 325 -24.87 24.17 -29.18
N VAL A 326 -23.61 24.58 -29.07
CA VAL A 326 -23.04 25.73 -29.79
C VAL A 326 -21.90 25.32 -30.73
N SER A 327 -21.76 24.03 -31.02
CA SER A 327 -20.65 23.46 -31.80
C SER A 327 -20.53 24.05 -33.21
N ASP A 328 -21.65 24.38 -33.84
CA ASP A 328 -21.67 24.92 -35.21
C ASP A 328 -21.01 26.30 -35.31
N SER A 329 -20.96 27.04 -34.20
CA SER A 329 -20.32 28.36 -34.14
C SER A 329 -18.79 28.31 -34.12
N LEU A 330 -18.20 27.13 -33.87
CA LEU A 330 -16.75 26.95 -33.85
C LEU A 330 -16.16 27.05 -35.27
N PRO A 331 -14.89 27.48 -35.41
CA PRO A 331 -14.21 27.44 -36.70
C PRO A 331 -14.07 26.00 -37.21
N ASN A 332 -13.92 25.87 -38.53
CA ASN A 332 -13.60 24.56 -39.12
C ASN A 332 -12.12 24.22 -38.92
N ILE A 333 -11.81 22.93 -38.85
CA ILE A 333 -10.45 22.40 -38.85
C ILE A 333 -9.71 22.91 -40.11
N PRO A 334 -8.52 23.51 -39.96
CA PRO A 334 -7.76 24.02 -41.09
C PRO A 334 -7.23 22.87 -41.96
N THR A 335 -7.10 23.11 -43.26
CA THR A 335 -6.47 22.17 -44.20
C THR A 335 -5.17 22.76 -44.75
N VAL A 336 -4.16 21.91 -44.88
CA VAL A 336 -2.84 22.26 -45.40
C VAL A 336 -2.39 21.29 -46.49
N SER A 337 -1.42 21.69 -47.29
CA SER A 337 -0.79 20.77 -48.25
C SER A 337 0.12 19.80 -47.53
N GLU A 338 -0.05 18.50 -47.78
CA GLU A 338 0.84 17.47 -47.27
C GLU A 338 2.25 17.66 -47.82
N ARG A 339 3.24 17.49 -46.93
CA ARG A 339 4.65 17.67 -47.32
C ARG A 339 5.61 17.04 -46.33
N TRP A 340 6.77 16.65 -46.86
CA TRP A 340 7.96 16.41 -46.06
C TRP A 340 8.51 17.73 -45.52
N TYR A 341 8.97 17.71 -44.28
CA TYR A 341 9.68 18.83 -43.66
C TYR A 341 10.77 18.31 -42.73
N LYS A 342 11.71 19.18 -42.35
CA LYS A 342 12.72 18.87 -41.34
C LYS A 342 12.51 19.71 -40.10
N GLU A 343 12.63 19.06 -38.96
CA GLU A 343 12.60 19.67 -37.63
C GLU A 343 13.67 18.99 -36.77
N ASP A 344 14.53 19.79 -36.13
CA ASP A 344 15.66 19.33 -35.30
C ASP A 344 16.55 18.27 -35.95
N GLY A 345 16.72 18.36 -37.28
CA GLY A 345 17.55 17.44 -38.07
C GLY A 345 16.85 16.15 -38.51
N TYR A 346 15.62 15.91 -38.04
CA TYR A 346 14.83 14.74 -38.43
C TYR A 346 13.88 15.06 -39.57
N TRP A 347 13.69 14.09 -40.47
CA TRP A 347 12.62 14.17 -41.46
C TRP A 347 11.28 13.82 -40.80
N LYS A 348 10.28 14.66 -41.03
CA LYS A 348 8.90 14.49 -40.60
C LYS A 348 7.97 14.66 -41.80
N TYR A 349 6.73 14.20 -41.67
CA TYR A 349 5.71 14.39 -42.70
C TYR A 349 4.47 15.06 -42.09
N ARG A 350 3.95 16.07 -42.79
CA ARG A 350 2.75 16.83 -42.41
C ARG A 350 1.55 16.27 -43.18
N LEU A 351 0.50 15.91 -42.47
CA LEU A 351 -0.76 15.44 -43.03
C LEU A 351 -1.67 16.62 -43.42
N SER A 352 -2.73 16.33 -44.17
CA SER A 352 -3.61 17.35 -44.78
C SER A 352 -4.46 18.12 -43.76
N ASP A 353 -4.66 17.57 -42.57
CA ASP A 353 -5.30 18.19 -41.42
C ASP A 353 -4.31 18.78 -40.41
N ASP A 354 -3.08 19.05 -40.88
CA ASP A 354 -2.02 19.71 -40.14
C ASP A 354 -1.35 18.86 -39.04
N GLN A 355 -1.74 17.58 -38.91
CA GLN A 355 -1.07 16.63 -38.01
C GLN A 355 0.34 16.28 -38.47
N MET A 356 1.20 15.85 -37.53
CA MET A 356 2.44 15.15 -37.88
C MET A 356 2.16 13.65 -38.08
N ALA A 357 2.79 13.04 -39.06
CA ALA A 357 2.69 11.61 -39.29
C ALA A 357 3.38 10.81 -38.19
N ILE A 358 2.68 9.80 -37.67
CA ILE A 358 3.22 8.80 -36.74
C ILE A 358 2.94 7.38 -37.26
N GLY A 359 3.68 6.41 -36.73
CA GLY A 359 3.54 4.99 -37.04
C GLY A 359 3.82 4.66 -38.51
N TRP A 360 3.19 3.61 -39.01
CA TRP A 360 3.28 3.21 -40.42
C TRP A 360 2.46 4.14 -41.31
N ARG A 361 3.11 4.73 -42.32
CA ARG A 361 2.45 5.58 -43.32
C ARG A 361 2.87 5.27 -44.73
N LYS A 362 1.88 5.21 -45.61
CA LYS A 362 2.08 5.00 -47.05
C LYS A 362 2.03 6.36 -47.76
N ILE A 363 3.18 6.82 -48.24
CA ILE A 363 3.34 8.09 -48.94
C ILE A 363 3.76 7.78 -50.37
N ASN A 364 2.95 8.21 -51.34
CA ASN A 364 3.16 7.93 -52.78
C ASN A 364 3.40 6.43 -53.09
N GLY A 365 2.66 5.55 -52.41
CA GLY A 365 2.76 4.10 -52.61
C GLY A 365 3.84 3.39 -51.78
N ILE A 366 4.70 4.13 -51.07
CA ILE A 366 5.85 3.61 -50.33
C ILE A 366 5.60 3.72 -48.82
N TYR A 367 5.92 2.67 -48.07
CA TYR A 367 5.79 2.67 -46.60
C TYR A 367 7.01 3.31 -45.93
N TYR A 368 6.74 4.17 -44.96
CA TYR A 368 7.68 4.77 -44.03
C TYR A 368 7.16 4.54 -42.61
N PHE A 369 8.05 4.53 -41.63
CA PHE A 369 7.69 4.49 -40.23
C PHE A 369 8.17 5.75 -39.51
N PHE A 370 7.30 6.35 -38.71
CA PHE A 370 7.58 7.54 -37.90
C PHE A 370 7.41 7.15 -36.42
N ASN A 371 8.34 7.54 -35.55
CA ASN A 371 8.17 7.33 -34.11
C ASN A 371 7.13 8.30 -33.51
N GLY A 372 6.88 8.19 -32.20
CA GLY A 372 5.91 9.03 -31.49
C GLY A 372 6.17 10.54 -31.58
N GLN A 373 7.43 10.94 -31.78
CA GLN A 373 7.81 12.34 -32.01
C GLN A 373 7.69 12.78 -33.48
N GLY A 374 7.10 11.93 -34.34
CA GLY A 374 6.92 12.17 -35.77
C GLY A 374 8.20 12.08 -36.61
N GLN A 375 9.28 11.52 -36.07
CA GLN A 375 10.58 11.40 -36.72
C GLN A 375 10.62 10.12 -37.58
N MET A 376 10.87 10.29 -38.88
CA MET A 376 11.04 9.18 -39.82
C MET A 376 12.25 8.33 -39.44
N GLN A 377 12.03 7.04 -39.26
CA GLN A 377 13.07 6.07 -38.97
C GLN A 377 13.74 5.62 -40.28
N ALA A 378 15.08 5.48 -40.30
CA ALA A 378 15.86 5.13 -41.48
C ALA A 378 17.17 4.42 -41.14
N GLY A 379 17.69 3.63 -42.09
CA GLY A 379 18.98 2.95 -42.03
C GLY A 379 19.07 1.89 -40.94
N ARG A 380 17.95 1.27 -40.55
CA ARG A 380 17.89 0.40 -39.37
C ARG A 380 16.85 -0.70 -39.48
N TRP A 381 17.07 -1.76 -38.69
CA TRP A 381 16.03 -2.70 -38.33
C TRP A 381 15.08 -2.06 -37.30
N LEU A 382 13.79 -2.29 -37.52
CA LEU A 382 12.68 -1.90 -36.64
C LEU A 382 11.99 -3.18 -36.17
N HIS A 383 11.83 -3.32 -34.85
CA HIS A 383 11.14 -4.45 -34.22
C HIS A 383 9.84 -3.96 -33.62
N LEU A 384 8.72 -4.58 -33.99
CA LEU A 384 7.39 -4.20 -33.50
C LEU A 384 6.61 -5.44 -33.08
N ASN A 385 5.93 -5.35 -31.94
CA ASN A 385 4.96 -6.36 -31.51
C ASN A 385 3.59 -6.00 -32.08
N ASP A 386 3.44 -6.14 -33.40
CA ASP A 386 2.29 -5.70 -34.18
C ASP A 386 1.35 -6.86 -34.61
N SER A 387 1.62 -8.09 -34.14
CA SER A 387 0.83 -9.27 -34.48
C SER A 387 0.55 -10.15 -33.26
N ARG A 388 -0.72 -10.54 -33.09
CA ARG A 388 -1.12 -11.54 -32.08
C ARG A 388 -0.64 -12.94 -32.41
N GLU A 389 -0.40 -13.23 -33.68
CA GLU A 389 0.06 -14.54 -34.16
C GLU A 389 1.57 -14.73 -33.98
N LYS A 390 2.32 -13.64 -33.84
CA LYS A 390 3.76 -13.62 -33.60
C LYS A 390 4.08 -12.87 -32.30
N PRO A 391 4.02 -13.54 -31.14
CA PRO A 391 4.28 -12.92 -29.84
C PRO A 391 5.68 -12.29 -29.74
N ASP A 392 6.65 -12.83 -30.48
CA ASP A 392 8.03 -12.30 -30.56
C ASP A 392 8.16 -11.07 -31.47
N GLY A 393 7.08 -10.62 -32.10
CA GLY A 393 7.05 -9.45 -32.98
C GLY A 393 7.60 -9.68 -34.38
N ASN A 394 7.44 -8.67 -35.24
CA ASN A 394 7.96 -8.65 -36.59
C ASN A 394 9.16 -7.69 -36.72
N TRP A 395 10.08 -8.05 -37.61
CA TRP A 395 11.23 -7.23 -37.94
C TRP A 395 11.10 -6.68 -39.37
N TYR A 396 11.27 -5.37 -39.49
CA TYR A 396 11.21 -4.61 -40.73
C TYR A 396 12.55 -3.90 -40.93
N TYR A 397 13.02 -3.79 -42.17
CA TYR A 397 14.19 -2.96 -42.46
C TYR A 397 13.75 -1.65 -43.10
N LEU A 398 14.24 -0.53 -42.57
CA LEU A 398 14.03 0.80 -43.14
C LEU A 398 15.34 1.23 -43.78
N ASN A 399 15.32 1.46 -45.09
CA ASN A 399 16.47 1.89 -45.87
C ASN A 399 16.98 3.27 -45.42
N ASN A 400 18.16 3.68 -45.87
CA ASN A 400 18.77 4.97 -45.49
C ASN A 400 17.90 6.20 -45.84
N ASN A 401 16.99 6.06 -46.80
CA ASN A 401 15.99 7.07 -47.17
C ASN A 401 14.65 6.92 -46.43
N GLY A 402 14.55 6.00 -45.46
CA GLY A 402 13.38 5.70 -44.65
C GLY A 402 12.37 4.75 -45.28
N GLN A 403 12.57 4.38 -46.56
CA GLN A 403 11.66 3.47 -47.26
C GLN A 403 11.76 2.07 -46.64
N MET A 404 10.63 1.48 -46.29
CA MET A 404 10.60 0.08 -45.87
C MET A 404 11.10 -0.82 -47.00
N GLN A 405 11.97 -1.76 -46.66
CA GLN A 405 12.37 -2.83 -47.57
C GLN A 405 11.13 -3.65 -47.92
N ASP A 406 10.88 -3.78 -49.22
CA ASP A 406 9.78 -4.53 -49.78
C ASP A 406 10.08 -6.03 -49.86
N THR A 407 9.14 -6.79 -50.42
CA THR A 407 9.19 -8.25 -50.49
C THR A 407 10.37 -8.78 -51.29
N GLY A 408 10.89 -9.94 -50.89
CA GLY A 408 11.92 -10.69 -51.62
C GLY A 408 13.23 -10.89 -50.86
N TRP A 409 14.25 -11.34 -51.60
CA TRP A 409 15.58 -11.56 -51.05
C TRP A 409 16.29 -10.25 -50.73
N PHE A 410 16.76 -10.12 -49.49
CA PHE A 410 17.44 -8.93 -49.00
C PHE A 410 18.81 -9.30 -48.43
N LYS A 411 19.88 -8.72 -48.98
CA LYS A 411 21.24 -8.92 -48.47
C LYS A 411 21.67 -7.70 -47.66
N HIS A 412 21.99 -7.92 -46.40
CA HIS A 412 22.45 -6.88 -45.49
C HIS A 412 23.60 -7.40 -44.64
N ASP A 413 24.68 -6.61 -44.54
CA ASP A 413 25.93 -6.96 -43.84
C ASP A 413 26.44 -8.38 -44.16
N GLY A 414 26.46 -8.70 -45.46
CA GLY A 414 26.92 -10.00 -45.96
C GLY A 414 25.96 -11.17 -45.74
N THR A 415 24.86 -10.96 -45.02
CA THR A 415 23.88 -12.00 -44.66
C THR A 415 22.63 -11.89 -45.52
N TRP A 416 22.06 -13.04 -45.91
CA TRP A 416 20.81 -13.09 -46.66
C TRP A 416 19.62 -13.26 -45.73
N TYR A 417 18.57 -12.49 -46.05
CA TYR A 417 17.28 -12.46 -45.40
C TYR A 417 16.19 -12.60 -46.47
N TYR A 418 14.99 -13.01 -46.05
CA TYR A 418 13.82 -12.97 -46.93
C TYR A 418 12.72 -12.13 -46.30
N ILE A 419 12.29 -11.11 -47.03
CA ILE A 419 11.23 -10.18 -46.64
C ILE A 419 9.91 -10.68 -47.26
N ALA A 420 8.92 -10.92 -46.42
CA ALA A 420 7.59 -11.33 -46.87
C ALA A 420 6.82 -10.18 -47.53
N SER A 421 5.68 -10.48 -48.13
CA SER A 421 4.80 -9.47 -48.76
C SER A 421 4.29 -8.40 -47.81
N SER A 422 4.28 -8.67 -46.50
CA SER A 422 3.97 -7.68 -45.46
C SER A 422 5.11 -6.71 -45.16
N GLY A 423 6.31 -6.91 -45.72
CA GLY A 423 7.54 -6.20 -45.32
C GLY A 423 8.23 -6.81 -44.09
N ALA A 424 7.56 -7.74 -43.40
CA ALA A 424 8.17 -8.44 -42.27
C ALA A 424 9.15 -9.51 -42.75
N ARG A 425 10.27 -9.62 -42.07
CA ARG A 425 11.28 -10.63 -42.36
C ARG A 425 10.90 -12.01 -41.85
N SER A 426 11.26 -13.05 -42.60
CA SER A 426 11.13 -14.44 -42.19
C SER A 426 12.19 -14.83 -41.16
N TYR A 427 11.78 -15.50 -40.09
CA TYR A 427 12.66 -15.98 -39.01
C TYR A 427 12.09 -17.25 -38.37
N SER A 428 12.96 -18.05 -37.75
CA SER A 428 12.64 -19.32 -37.05
C SER A 428 11.78 -20.29 -37.86
N GLN A 429 11.94 -20.32 -39.18
CA GLN A 429 11.01 -21.06 -40.03
C GLN A 429 11.64 -21.51 -41.34
N LEU A 430 11.06 -22.57 -41.91
CA LEU A 430 11.31 -23.05 -43.26
C LEU A 430 10.30 -22.39 -44.20
N VAL A 431 10.77 -21.65 -45.20
CA VAL A 431 9.93 -20.95 -46.18
C VAL A 431 10.15 -21.56 -47.56
N GLU A 432 9.06 -21.76 -48.30
CA GLU A 432 9.13 -22.12 -49.71
C GLU A 432 9.05 -20.86 -50.57
N ILE A 433 10.09 -20.62 -51.37
CA ILE A 433 10.26 -19.45 -52.21
C ILE A 433 10.55 -19.97 -53.61
N GLU A 434 9.67 -19.66 -54.56
CA GLU A 434 9.79 -20.09 -55.96
C GLU A 434 9.97 -21.62 -56.12
N GLY A 435 9.27 -22.41 -55.29
CA GLY A 435 9.31 -23.88 -55.32
C GLY A 435 10.52 -24.51 -54.63
N GLN A 436 11.42 -23.70 -54.06
CA GLN A 436 12.58 -24.17 -53.30
C GLN A 436 12.45 -23.79 -51.83
N LYS A 437 12.88 -24.69 -50.92
CA LYS A 437 12.80 -24.47 -49.48
C LYS A 437 14.10 -23.89 -48.90
N TYR A 438 13.95 -22.92 -48.01
CA TYR A 438 15.04 -22.20 -47.32
C TYR A 438 14.72 -22.13 -45.83
N LEU A 439 15.73 -22.28 -44.98
CA LEU A 439 15.58 -22.22 -43.53
C LEU A 439 16.18 -20.93 -42.98
N PHE A 440 15.44 -20.25 -42.10
CA PHE A 440 15.88 -19.02 -41.45
C PHE A 440 16.01 -19.23 -39.94
N ASP A 441 17.09 -18.75 -39.33
CA ASP A 441 17.31 -18.83 -37.89
C ASP A 441 16.44 -17.83 -37.09
N LYS A 442 16.59 -17.82 -35.76
CA LYS A 442 15.86 -16.90 -34.87
C LYS A 442 16.12 -15.43 -35.17
N ASP A 443 17.32 -15.13 -35.65
CA ASP A 443 17.73 -13.81 -36.07
C ASP A 443 17.51 -13.67 -37.57
N GLY A 444 16.59 -14.45 -38.18
CA GLY A 444 16.13 -14.51 -39.56
C GLY A 444 17.19 -14.66 -40.65
N LYS A 445 18.41 -15.04 -40.30
CA LYS A 445 19.50 -15.27 -41.25
C LYS A 445 19.24 -16.57 -42.01
N MET A 446 19.43 -16.54 -43.33
CA MET A 446 19.34 -17.74 -44.16
C MET A 446 20.45 -18.73 -43.79
N LEU A 447 20.07 -19.95 -43.45
CA LEU A 447 20.98 -21.02 -43.09
C LEU A 447 21.47 -21.82 -44.31
N THR A 448 22.69 -22.34 -44.21
CA THR A 448 23.33 -23.20 -45.22
C THR A 448 23.96 -24.43 -44.54
N GLY A 449 24.37 -25.43 -45.32
CA GLY A 449 25.01 -26.64 -44.81
C GLY A 449 24.04 -27.58 -44.08
N LEU A 450 24.57 -28.46 -43.23
CA LEU A 450 23.78 -29.40 -42.45
C LEU A 450 23.10 -28.66 -41.28
N GLN A 451 21.77 -28.74 -41.24
CA GLN A 451 20.93 -28.17 -40.19
C GLN A 451 19.99 -29.24 -39.64
N VAL A 452 19.55 -29.07 -38.39
CA VAL A 452 18.49 -29.90 -37.81
C VAL A 452 17.28 -29.02 -37.54
N TYR A 453 16.18 -29.28 -38.22
CA TYR A 453 14.94 -28.52 -38.08
C TYR A 453 13.75 -29.47 -37.92
N ASN A 454 12.93 -29.23 -36.89
CA ASN A 454 11.80 -30.08 -36.52
C ASN A 454 12.15 -31.59 -36.41
N GLY A 455 13.37 -31.91 -35.97
CA GLY A 455 13.85 -33.28 -35.81
C GLY A 455 14.29 -33.97 -37.11
N LYS A 456 14.40 -33.22 -38.22
CA LYS A 456 14.97 -33.71 -39.48
C LYS A 456 16.37 -33.12 -39.70
N LYS A 457 17.34 -33.94 -40.07
CA LYS A 457 18.60 -33.47 -40.70
C LYS A 457 18.27 -32.96 -42.11
N MET A 458 18.62 -31.73 -42.40
CA MET A 458 18.37 -31.06 -43.68
C MET A 458 19.70 -30.50 -44.18
N VAL A 459 20.06 -30.77 -45.43
CA VAL A 459 21.27 -30.24 -46.05
C VAL A 459 20.88 -29.12 -46.99
N PHE A 460 21.39 -27.91 -46.73
CA PHE A 460 21.16 -26.73 -47.54
C PHE A 460 22.43 -26.38 -48.34
N ALA A 461 22.26 -26.05 -49.61
CA ALA A 461 23.36 -25.61 -50.48
C ALA A 461 23.97 -24.28 -49.98
N SER A 462 25.09 -23.85 -50.58
CA SER A 462 25.66 -22.52 -50.33
C SER A 462 24.72 -21.38 -50.76
N SER A 463 23.79 -21.64 -51.68
CA SER A 463 22.69 -20.74 -52.03
C SER A 463 21.54 -20.72 -51.02
N GLY A 464 21.58 -21.58 -49.98
CA GLY A 464 20.51 -21.75 -48.99
C GLY A 464 19.38 -22.68 -49.42
N ALA A 465 19.38 -23.16 -50.66
CA ALA A 465 18.36 -24.08 -51.16
C ALA A 465 18.49 -25.47 -50.52
N LEU A 466 17.39 -26.03 -49.98
CA LEU A 466 17.33 -27.40 -49.48
C LEU A 466 17.68 -28.43 -50.56
N GLN A 467 18.71 -29.24 -50.32
CA GLN A 467 19.17 -30.32 -51.21
C GLN A 467 18.58 -31.69 -50.83
N SER A 468 18.52 -31.99 -49.54
CA SER A 468 17.99 -33.27 -49.04
C SER A 468 17.45 -33.13 -47.62
N GLU A 469 16.40 -33.86 -47.30
CA GLU A 469 15.90 -34.03 -45.93
C GLU A 469 15.94 -35.50 -45.50
N GLY A 470 16.45 -35.75 -44.30
CA GLY A 470 16.45 -37.05 -43.65
C GLY A 470 15.10 -37.38 -43.02
N LYS A 471 14.99 -38.59 -42.45
CA LYS A 471 13.82 -38.97 -41.68
C LYS A 471 13.72 -38.11 -40.42
N ALA A 472 12.50 -37.79 -40.02
CA ALA A 472 12.28 -37.12 -38.75
C ALA A 472 12.55 -38.11 -37.61
N SER A 473 13.24 -37.64 -36.57
CA SER A 473 13.23 -38.30 -35.25
C SER A 473 11.78 -38.60 -34.85
N SER A 474 11.53 -39.75 -34.22
CA SER A 474 10.17 -40.22 -33.99
C SER A 474 9.97 -40.80 -32.60
N TRP A 475 8.82 -40.47 -32.01
CA TRP A 475 8.28 -41.18 -30.87
C TRP A 475 7.56 -42.44 -31.35
N GLN A 476 7.83 -43.57 -30.73
CA GLN A 476 7.14 -44.83 -31.02
C GLN A 476 6.59 -45.42 -29.74
N LYS A 477 5.29 -45.76 -29.77
CA LYS A 477 4.65 -46.51 -28.69
C LYS A 477 4.61 -47.98 -29.06
N ILE A 478 5.26 -48.82 -28.27
CA ILE A 478 5.27 -50.27 -28.45
C ILE A 478 4.65 -50.88 -27.19
N ALA A 479 3.49 -51.51 -27.36
CA ALA A 479 2.60 -51.91 -26.25
C ALA A 479 2.25 -50.71 -25.34
N SER A 480 2.65 -50.75 -24.07
CA SER A 480 2.41 -49.68 -23.08
C SER A 480 3.55 -48.67 -22.96
N ASN A 481 4.69 -48.90 -23.63
CA ASN A 481 5.93 -48.16 -23.40
C ASN A 481 6.23 -47.21 -24.56
N TRP A 482 6.82 -46.05 -24.24
CA TRP A 482 7.26 -45.05 -25.21
C TRP A 482 8.77 -45.12 -25.41
N TYR A 483 9.18 -45.02 -26.68
CA TYR A 483 10.57 -45.00 -27.13
C TYR A 483 10.78 -43.77 -28.01
N TYR A 484 12.00 -43.26 -28.06
CA TYR A 484 12.38 -42.20 -28.97
C TYR A 484 13.56 -42.62 -29.85
N TYR A 485 13.39 -42.48 -31.15
CA TYR A 485 14.43 -42.70 -32.15
C TYR A 485 14.89 -41.34 -32.66
N ASP A 486 16.20 -41.11 -32.66
CA ASP A 486 16.78 -39.88 -33.18
C ASP A 486 16.69 -39.79 -34.72
N GLU A 487 17.24 -38.72 -35.29
CA GLU A 487 17.24 -38.50 -36.74
C GLU A 487 18.02 -39.54 -37.56
N ASP A 488 18.89 -40.33 -36.92
CA ASP A 488 19.61 -41.43 -37.55
C ASP A 488 18.85 -42.77 -37.39
N GLY A 489 17.69 -42.74 -36.72
CA GLY A 489 16.89 -43.92 -36.42
C GLY A 489 17.48 -44.75 -35.29
N ILE A 490 18.36 -44.17 -34.45
CA ILE A 490 18.97 -44.83 -33.31
C ILE A 490 18.11 -44.62 -32.08
N LEU A 491 17.89 -45.70 -31.32
CA LEU A 491 17.14 -45.67 -30.08
C LEU A 491 17.88 -44.83 -29.03
N THR A 492 17.17 -43.87 -28.42
CA THR A 492 17.71 -43.00 -27.37
C THR A 492 17.65 -43.68 -26.00
N VAL A 493 18.75 -43.59 -25.24
CA VAL A 493 18.85 -44.01 -23.84
C VAL A 493 19.39 -42.87 -22.98
N GLY A 494 19.11 -42.89 -21.68
CA GLY A 494 19.54 -41.86 -20.73
C GLY A 494 18.70 -40.58 -20.84
N LYS A 495 19.22 -39.47 -20.27
CA LYS A 495 18.55 -38.17 -20.35
C LYS A 495 18.75 -37.55 -21.73
N LYS A 496 17.66 -37.05 -22.31
CA LYS A 496 17.69 -36.38 -23.62
C LYS A 496 16.73 -35.21 -23.65
N ASP A 497 17.20 -34.05 -24.12
CA ASP A 497 16.34 -32.95 -24.51
C ASP A 497 15.76 -33.20 -25.91
N ILE A 498 14.44 -33.15 -26.00
CA ILE A 498 13.69 -33.34 -27.23
C ILE A 498 12.75 -32.14 -27.37
N LYS A 499 13.09 -31.23 -28.30
CA LYS A 499 12.33 -30.00 -28.57
C LYS A 499 12.13 -29.12 -27.33
N GLY A 500 13.17 -28.96 -26.51
CA GLY A 500 13.15 -28.12 -25.31
C GLY A 500 12.48 -28.76 -24.09
N THR A 501 12.14 -30.05 -24.17
CA THR A 501 11.66 -30.82 -23.03
C THR A 501 12.63 -31.95 -22.76
N THR A 502 13.11 -32.05 -21.52
CA THR A 502 13.98 -33.14 -21.09
C THR A 502 13.16 -34.37 -20.73
N TYR A 503 13.56 -35.53 -21.25
CA TYR A 503 13.02 -36.85 -20.95
C TYR A 503 14.14 -37.75 -20.41
N TYR A 504 13.76 -38.84 -19.77
CA TYR A 504 14.71 -39.89 -19.38
C TYR A 504 14.23 -41.25 -19.91
N PHE A 505 15.12 -41.93 -20.59
CA PHE A 505 14.93 -43.27 -21.09
C PHE A 505 15.84 -44.21 -20.32
N ASP A 506 15.32 -45.35 -19.85
CA ASP A 506 16.16 -46.36 -19.20
C ASP A 506 17.13 -47.03 -20.20
N LYS A 507 17.90 -47.99 -19.72
CA LYS A 507 18.90 -48.70 -20.55
C LYS A 507 18.27 -49.55 -21.65
N GLU A 508 16.98 -49.87 -21.56
CA GLU A 508 16.18 -50.53 -22.59
C GLU A 508 15.53 -49.52 -23.56
N GLY A 509 15.70 -48.22 -23.34
CA GLY A 509 15.12 -47.14 -24.15
C GLY A 509 13.67 -46.81 -23.82
N ILE A 510 13.14 -47.30 -22.70
CA ILE A 510 11.77 -47.02 -22.25
C ILE A 510 11.76 -45.67 -21.52
N MET A 511 10.90 -44.77 -21.99
CA MET A 511 10.66 -43.47 -21.36
C MET A 511 10.07 -43.64 -19.96
N GLN A 512 10.74 -43.06 -18.96
CA GLN A 512 10.32 -43.11 -17.57
C GLN A 512 9.30 -42.02 -17.23
N THR A 513 8.40 -42.33 -16.30
CA THR A 513 7.45 -41.40 -15.69
C THR A 513 7.50 -41.55 -14.16
N GLY A 514 7.03 -40.53 -13.44
CA GLY A 514 7.14 -40.45 -11.98
C GLY A 514 8.57 -40.20 -11.50
N TRP A 515 8.87 -40.65 -10.28
CA TRP A 515 10.18 -40.50 -9.66
C TRP A 515 11.22 -41.44 -10.25
N ALA A 516 12.37 -40.90 -10.67
CA ALA A 516 13.51 -41.69 -11.13
C ALA A 516 14.81 -41.22 -10.46
N LEU A 517 15.61 -42.20 -10.02
CA LEU A 517 16.94 -41.99 -9.45
C LEU A 517 17.98 -42.11 -10.57
N VAL A 518 18.64 -41.00 -10.90
CA VAL A 518 19.66 -40.94 -11.96
C VAL A 518 20.94 -40.35 -11.35
N ASP A 519 22.06 -41.08 -11.44
CA ASP A 519 23.36 -40.68 -10.90
C ASP A 519 23.30 -40.21 -9.42
N GLY A 520 22.51 -40.92 -8.60
CA GLY A 520 22.35 -40.63 -7.18
C GLY A 520 21.43 -39.44 -6.84
N LYS A 521 20.77 -38.85 -7.83
CA LYS A 521 19.82 -37.74 -7.65
C LYS A 521 18.41 -38.11 -8.09
N TRP A 522 17.41 -37.65 -7.36
CA TRP A 522 16.01 -37.85 -7.70
C TRP A 522 15.50 -36.78 -8.64
N TYR A 523 14.78 -37.21 -9.67
CA TYR A 523 14.08 -36.38 -10.64
C TYR A 523 12.62 -36.83 -10.71
N TYR A 524 11.72 -35.94 -11.09
CA TYR A 524 10.32 -36.28 -11.34
C TYR A 524 9.96 -36.03 -12.79
N PHE A 525 9.40 -37.04 -13.45
CA PHE A 525 8.91 -36.97 -14.83
C PHE A 525 7.39 -37.06 -14.83
N ALA A 526 6.71 -36.15 -15.51
CA ALA A 526 5.25 -36.19 -15.62
C ALA A 526 4.77 -37.46 -16.35
N ASN A 527 3.46 -37.70 -16.39
CA ASN A 527 2.88 -38.83 -17.15
C ASN A 527 3.21 -38.77 -18.66
N SER A 528 3.52 -37.58 -19.19
CA SER A 528 4.02 -37.39 -20.55
C SER A 528 5.50 -37.75 -20.73
N GLY A 529 6.22 -38.04 -19.64
CA GLY A 529 7.67 -38.23 -19.60
C GLY A 529 8.47 -36.93 -19.47
N ALA A 530 7.83 -35.77 -19.48
CA ALA A 530 8.51 -34.48 -19.36
C ALA A 530 9.08 -34.29 -17.94
N MET A 531 10.39 -34.05 -17.83
CA MET A 531 11.05 -33.72 -16.57
C MET A 531 10.45 -32.45 -15.97
N GLN A 532 10.12 -32.48 -14.69
CA GLN A 532 9.60 -31.34 -13.96
C GLN A 532 10.73 -30.57 -13.26
N THR A 533 10.56 -29.27 -13.17
CA THR A 533 11.37 -28.32 -12.38
C THR A 533 10.42 -27.48 -11.51
N GLY A 534 10.91 -26.94 -10.41
CA GLY A 534 10.09 -26.17 -9.46
C GLY A 534 9.20 -27.07 -8.59
N TRP A 535 8.02 -26.56 -8.23
CA TRP A 535 7.11 -27.24 -7.31
C TRP A 535 6.39 -28.42 -7.99
N VAL A 536 6.45 -29.59 -7.36
CA VAL A 536 5.72 -30.80 -7.76
C VAL A 536 4.90 -31.32 -6.60
N LYS A 537 3.62 -31.62 -6.86
CA LYS A 537 2.73 -32.28 -5.91
C LYS A 537 2.50 -33.73 -6.35
N ASP A 538 2.94 -34.69 -5.54
CA ASP A 538 2.72 -36.12 -5.76
C ASP A 538 2.01 -36.73 -4.54
N LYS A 539 0.84 -37.35 -4.75
CA LYS A 539 0.00 -37.98 -3.71
C LYS A 539 -0.12 -37.15 -2.42
N ASP A 540 -0.46 -35.87 -2.59
CA ASP A 540 -0.63 -34.86 -1.53
C ASP A 540 0.63 -34.35 -0.83
N ILE A 541 1.81 -34.75 -1.29
CA ILE A 541 3.09 -34.27 -0.76
C ILE A 541 3.71 -33.31 -1.77
N TRP A 542 4.19 -32.16 -1.29
CA TRP A 542 4.94 -31.19 -2.10
C TRP A 542 6.43 -31.48 -2.07
N PHE A 543 7.06 -31.32 -3.22
CA PHE A 543 8.49 -31.44 -3.46
C PHE A 543 8.95 -30.23 -4.28
N TYR A 544 10.25 -29.93 -4.25
CA TYR A 544 10.83 -28.92 -5.11
C TYR A 544 12.02 -29.48 -5.89
N LEU A 545 12.01 -29.25 -7.19
CA LEU A 545 13.06 -29.64 -8.12
C LEU A 545 13.81 -28.37 -8.54
N ASP A 546 15.14 -28.36 -8.48
CA ASP A 546 15.92 -27.21 -8.92
C ASP A 546 15.83 -26.99 -10.45
N LYS A 547 16.53 -25.96 -10.95
CA LYS A 547 16.57 -25.64 -12.39
C LYS A 547 17.12 -26.77 -13.28
N ASP A 548 17.90 -27.68 -12.69
CA ASP A 548 18.49 -28.84 -13.38
C ASP A 548 17.63 -30.11 -13.15
N GLY A 549 16.49 -29.96 -12.46
CA GLY A 549 15.52 -31.01 -12.13
C GLY A 549 15.83 -31.82 -10.87
N ASN A 550 16.89 -31.49 -10.13
CA ASN A 550 17.27 -32.26 -8.94
C ASN A 550 16.32 -31.97 -7.78
N MET A 551 15.82 -33.01 -7.13
CA MET A 551 15.01 -32.87 -5.92
C MET A 551 15.79 -32.26 -4.76
N LEU A 552 15.29 -31.17 -4.20
CA LEU A 552 15.88 -30.51 -3.05
C LEU A 552 15.50 -31.18 -1.73
N THR A 553 16.41 -31.05 -0.75
CA THR A 553 16.24 -31.54 0.62
C THR A 553 16.80 -30.51 1.61
N GLY A 554 16.45 -30.61 2.90
CA GLY A 554 16.92 -29.71 3.94
C GLY A 554 16.28 -28.31 3.89
N ASN A 555 16.94 -27.35 4.52
CA ASN A 555 16.53 -25.95 4.51
C ASN A 555 16.90 -25.32 3.16
N GLN A 556 15.92 -24.69 2.50
CA GLN A 556 16.08 -24.08 1.19
C GLN A 556 15.43 -22.70 1.16
N GLU A 557 16.05 -21.75 0.47
CA GLU A 557 15.45 -20.47 0.17
C GLU A 557 15.01 -20.43 -1.29
N ILE A 558 13.71 -20.22 -1.51
CA ILE A 558 13.07 -20.26 -2.82
C ILE A 558 12.23 -19.00 -2.95
N ASN A 559 12.56 -18.14 -3.93
CA ASN A 559 11.87 -16.87 -4.19
C ASN A 559 11.74 -15.97 -2.94
N GLY A 560 12.79 -15.90 -2.12
CA GLY A 560 12.82 -15.07 -0.90
C GLY A 560 12.07 -15.66 0.30
N SER A 561 11.54 -16.88 0.19
CA SER A 561 10.89 -17.61 1.29
C SER A 561 11.71 -18.84 1.68
N ARG A 562 11.83 -19.11 2.98
CA ARG A 562 12.54 -20.29 3.51
C ARG A 562 11.59 -21.47 3.67
N TYR A 563 12.03 -22.67 3.26
CA TYR A 563 11.27 -23.91 3.29
C TYR A 563 12.14 -25.02 3.89
N TYR A 564 11.49 -26.02 4.50
CA TYR A 564 12.17 -27.22 4.98
C TYR A 564 11.64 -28.47 4.28
N PHE A 565 12.56 -29.24 3.70
CA PHE A 565 12.28 -30.51 3.04
C PHE A 565 12.97 -31.65 3.82
N LYS A 566 12.24 -32.74 4.07
CA LYS A 566 12.84 -33.96 4.64
C LYS A 566 13.88 -34.56 3.69
N ALA A 567 14.67 -35.52 4.18
CA ALA A 567 15.61 -36.29 3.34
C ALA A 567 14.91 -37.02 2.17
N SER A 568 13.61 -37.30 2.30
CA SER A 568 12.78 -37.83 1.21
C SER A 568 12.32 -36.79 0.19
N GLY A 569 12.70 -35.51 0.37
CA GLY A 569 12.24 -34.38 -0.44
C GLY A 569 10.85 -33.84 -0.07
N ALA A 570 10.17 -34.44 0.91
CA ALA A 570 8.84 -34.01 1.32
C ALA A 570 8.89 -32.67 2.06
N MET A 571 8.23 -31.65 1.52
CA MET A 571 8.07 -30.34 2.14
C MET A 571 7.33 -30.46 3.48
N GLN A 572 7.81 -29.75 4.49
CA GLN A 572 7.20 -29.72 5.81
C GLN A 572 6.32 -28.49 6.01
N THR A 573 5.28 -28.67 6.81
CA THR A 573 4.38 -27.62 7.29
C THR A 573 4.19 -27.78 8.81
N GLY A 574 3.61 -26.77 9.44
CA GLY A 574 3.40 -26.71 10.88
C GLY A 574 4.69 -26.53 11.69
N TRP A 575 4.63 -26.89 12.97
CA TRP A 575 5.74 -26.81 13.90
C TRP A 575 6.79 -27.89 13.61
N GLN A 576 8.04 -27.48 13.45
CA GLN A 576 9.18 -28.37 13.20
C GLN A 576 10.32 -28.01 14.14
N TRP A 577 10.92 -29.01 14.78
CA TRP A 577 12.10 -28.82 15.63
C TRP A 577 13.36 -28.84 14.76
N GLN A 578 14.05 -27.70 14.65
CA GLN A 578 15.24 -27.48 13.83
C GLN A 578 16.22 -26.56 14.57
N ASP A 579 17.53 -26.71 14.35
CA ASP A 579 18.56 -25.81 14.92
C ASP A 579 18.44 -25.58 16.45
N LYS A 580 17.99 -26.61 17.18
CA LYS A 580 17.74 -26.60 18.64
C LYS A 580 16.56 -25.73 19.09
N GLY A 581 15.62 -25.40 18.21
CA GLY A 581 14.39 -24.69 18.54
C GLY A 581 13.20 -25.09 17.68
N TRP A 582 12.01 -24.63 18.05
CA TRP A 582 10.81 -24.79 17.23
C TRP A 582 10.74 -23.69 16.17
N GLN A 583 10.54 -24.07 14.91
CA GLN A 583 10.19 -23.16 13.81
C GLN A 583 8.79 -23.52 13.31
N TYR A 584 8.10 -22.57 12.69
CA TYR A 584 6.80 -22.80 12.10
C TYR A 584 6.80 -22.58 10.59
N TYR A 585 6.29 -23.55 9.85
CA TYR A 585 6.10 -23.48 8.42
C TYR A 585 4.59 -23.40 8.14
N THR A 586 4.15 -22.42 7.37
CA THR A 586 2.73 -22.23 7.08
C THR A 586 2.17 -23.36 6.21
N SER A 587 0.87 -23.34 5.88
CA SER A 587 0.28 -24.34 4.98
C SER A 587 0.86 -24.32 3.56
N SER A 588 1.47 -23.20 3.14
CA SER A 588 2.24 -23.13 1.89
C SER A 588 3.64 -23.70 2.00
N GLY A 589 4.09 -24.07 3.21
CA GLY A 589 5.44 -24.53 3.53
C GLY A 589 6.43 -23.40 3.77
N ALA A 590 6.06 -22.13 3.58
CA ALA A 590 6.95 -21.01 3.87
C ALA A 590 7.14 -20.85 5.39
N MET A 591 8.38 -20.67 5.83
CA MET A 591 8.74 -20.41 7.22
C MET A 591 8.14 -19.08 7.67
N LYS A 592 7.39 -19.09 8.77
CA LYS A 592 6.88 -17.90 9.43
C LYS A 592 7.97 -17.34 10.34
N THR A 593 8.12 -16.02 10.32
CA THR A 593 8.88 -15.24 11.29
C THR A 593 7.94 -14.23 11.95
N ASP A 594 8.41 -13.56 13.01
CA ASP A 594 7.66 -12.58 13.79
C ASP A 594 6.43 -13.22 14.49
N TRP A 595 5.44 -12.40 14.85
CA TRP A 595 4.22 -12.83 15.50
C TRP A 595 3.46 -13.89 14.69
N LEU A 596 3.11 -14.97 15.37
CA LEU A 596 2.29 -16.06 14.86
C LEU A 596 1.11 -16.28 15.82
N LYS A 597 -0.11 -16.20 15.28
CA LYS A 597 -1.30 -16.70 15.97
C LYS A 597 -1.57 -18.12 15.51
N SER A 598 -1.54 -19.07 16.44
CA SER A 598 -1.87 -20.48 16.19
C SER A 598 -2.94 -20.93 17.18
N GLY A 599 -4.16 -21.16 16.67
CA GLY A 599 -5.35 -21.32 17.51
C GLY A 599 -5.67 -20.04 18.28
N GLU A 600 -5.91 -20.17 19.59
CA GLU A 600 -6.14 -19.03 20.49
C GLU A 600 -4.85 -18.43 21.05
N SER A 601 -3.70 -19.04 20.76
CA SER A 601 -2.40 -18.67 21.33
C SER A 601 -1.57 -17.82 20.38
N TRP A 602 -0.81 -16.90 20.94
CA TRP A 602 0.20 -16.11 20.24
C TRP A 602 1.60 -16.64 20.56
N TYR A 603 2.46 -16.61 19.55
CA TYR A 603 3.86 -17.01 19.59
C TYR A 603 4.66 -15.89 18.91
N TYR A 604 5.93 -15.80 19.24
CA TYR A 604 6.86 -14.94 18.52
C TYR A 604 7.99 -15.80 17.94
N LEU A 605 8.24 -15.66 16.65
CA LEU A 605 9.31 -16.36 15.95
C LEU A 605 10.39 -15.35 15.60
N ASP A 606 11.64 -15.65 15.96
CA ASP A 606 12.77 -14.76 15.72
C ASP A 606 12.85 -14.34 14.24
N PRO A 607 12.98 -13.05 13.91
CA PRO A 607 12.98 -12.57 12.53
C PRO A 607 14.09 -13.15 11.64
N GLU A 608 15.26 -13.46 12.22
CA GLU A 608 16.43 -13.93 11.47
C GLU A 608 16.44 -15.46 11.34
N THR A 609 16.15 -16.15 12.43
CA THR A 609 16.31 -17.59 12.56
C THR A 609 14.99 -18.36 12.48
N GLY A 610 13.85 -17.68 12.68
CA GLY A 610 12.53 -18.31 12.77
C GLY A 610 12.30 -19.11 14.06
N ILE A 611 13.26 -19.10 14.99
CA ILE A 611 13.18 -19.87 16.23
C ILE A 611 12.15 -19.25 17.17
N MET A 612 11.26 -20.08 17.71
CA MET A 612 10.22 -19.70 18.64
C MET A 612 10.80 -19.18 19.96
N ALA A 613 10.41 -17.97 20.32
CA ALA A 613 10.76 -17.33 21.57
C ALA A 613 10.15 -18.06 22.78
N VAL A 614 10.93 -18.09 23.86
CA VAL A 614 10.53 -18.56 25.19
C VAL A 614 11.04 -17.60 26.26
N GLY A 615 10.41 -17.57 27.43
CA GLY A 615 10.80 -16.69 28.54
C GLY A 615 10.47 -15.22 28.28
N SER A 616 11.15 -14.33 29.01
CA SER A 616 11.01 -12.88 28.85
C SER A 616 11.74 -12.41 27.59
N GLN A 617 11.06 -11.63 26.75
CA GLN A 617 11.61 -11.10 25.50
C GLN A 617 11.22 -9.64 25.32
N GLU A 618 12.19 -8.82 24.93
CA GLU A 618 11.92 -7.46 24.48
C GLU A 618 11.70 -7.46 22.96
N ILE A 619 10.51 -7.04 22.54
CA ILE A 619 10.09 -6.99 21.15
C ILE A 619 9.57 -5.58 20.87
N ASN A 620 10.25 -4.85 19.98
CA ASN A 620 9.89 -3.47 19.61
C ASN A 620 9.74 -2.52 20.82
N GLY A 621 10.66 -2.60 21.79
CA GLY A 621 10.67 -1.76 22.99
C GLY A 621 9.60 -2.10 24.02
N LYS A 622 8.93 -3.26 23.89
CA LYS A 622 7.95 -3.77 24.85
C LYS A 622 8.38 -5.15 25.33
N ASN A 623 8.21 -5.41 26.63
CA ASN A 623 8.52 -6.70 27.22
C ASN A 623 7.31 -7.63 27.15
N TYR A 624 7.56 -8.88 26.75
CA TYR A 624 6.58 -9.96 26.67
C TYR A 624 7.11 -11.17 27.42
N PHE A 625 6.21 -12.05 27.85
CA PHE A 625 6.59 -13.31 28.47
C PHE A 625 5.94 -14.50 27.75
N PHE A 626 6.77 -15.45 27.35
CA PHE A 626 6.38 -16.68 26.68
C PHE A 626 6.67 -17.88 27.59
N LYS A 627 5.73 -18.82 27.68
CA LYS A 627 5.99 -20.10 28.37
C LYS A 627 7.06 -20.92 27.62
N SER A 628 7.55 -22.00 28.22
CA SER A 628 8.42 -22.96 27.54
C SER A 628 7.79 -23.60 26.29
N SER A 629 6.46 -23.61 26.21
CA SER A 629 5.70 -23.99 25.02
C SER A 629 5.64 -22.89 23.94
N GLY A 630 6.18 -21.70 24.20
CA GLY A 630 6.15 -20.52 23.32
C GLY A 630 4.85 -19.71 23.37
N ILE A 631 3.87 -20.10 24.19
CA ILE A 631 2.61 -19.36 24.31
C ILE A 631 2.84 -18.06 25.06
N MET A 632 2.53 -16.93 24.42
CA MET A 632 2.52 -15.59 25.01
C MET A 632 1.52 -15.52 26.16
N GLN A 633 1.96 -15.01 27.31
CA GLN A 633 1.11 -14.85 28.49
C GLN A 633 0.46 -13.47 28.55
N VAL A 634 -0.73 -13.45 29.15
CA VAL A 634 -1.52 -12.25 29.47
C VAL A 634 -1.99 -12.35 30.93
N GLY A 635 -2.42 -11.23 31.50
CA GLY A 635 -2.84 -11.11 32.89
C GLY A 635 -1.70 -11.25 33.89
N TRP A 636 -2.05 -11.58 35.13
CA TRP A 636 -1.11 -11.80 36.23
C TRP A 636 -0.27 -13.06 36.01
N GLN A 637 1.05 -12.92 36.07
CA GLN A 637 2.02 -14.00 35.95
C GLN A 637 3.06 -13.92 37.06
N TRP A 638 3.38 -15.06 37.68
CA TRP A 638 4.46 -15.17 38.67
C TRP A 638 5.75 -15.53 37.96
N VAL A 639 6.70 -14.58 37.90
CA VAL A 639 7.97 -14.70 37.18
C VAL A 639 9.08 -14.10 38.05
N ASN A 640 10.22 -14.79 38.16
CA ASN A 640 11.37 -14.36 38.97
C ASN A 640 11.00 -13.97 40.41
N ASP A 641 10.22 -14.83 41.09
CA ASP A 641 9.77 -14.64 42.47
C ASP A 641 8.94 -13.36 42.71
N SER A 642 8.24 -12.88 41.68
CA SER A 642 7.41 -11.68 41.77
C SER A 642 6.23 -11.71 40.79
N TRP A 643 5.12 -11.06 41.18
CA TRP A 643 3.97 -10.90 40.29
C TRP A 643 4.21 -9.79 39.28
N HIS A 644 3.91 -10.08 38.02
CA HIS A 644 3.93 -9.13 36.91
C HIS A 644 2.57 -9.20 36.20
N TYR A 645 2.16 -8.11 35.55
CA TYR A 645 0.93 -8.11 34.76
C TYR A 645 1.24 -7.85 33.29
N TYR A 646 0.77 -8.73 32.43
CA TYR A 646 0.84 -8.56 30.99
C TYR A 646 -0.54 -8.15 30.49
N THR A 647 -0.64 -7.07 29.71
CA THR A 647 -1.92 -6.58 29.20
C THR A 647 -2.57 -7.58 28.25
N SER A 648 -3.79 -7.30 27.77
CA SER A 648 -4.45 -8.14 26.76
C SER A 648 -3.68 -8.25 25.45
N THR A 649 -2.75 -7.32 25.17
CA THR A 649 -1.84 -7.40 24.03
C THR A 649 -0.56 -8.18 24.34
N GLY A 650 -0.41 -8.71 25.56
CA GLY A 650 0.76 -9.44 26.04
C GLY A 650 1.93 -8.57 26.49
N ALA A 651 1.83 -7.24 26.39
CA ALA A 651 2.90 -6.35 26.81
C ALA A 651 2.91 -6.17 28.32
N LEU A 652 4.09 -6.15 28.93
CA LEU A 652 4.28 -5.91 30.37
C LEU A 652 3.73 -4.53 30.74
N GLN A 653 2.85 -4.52 31.75
CA GLN A 653 2.33 -3.30 32.36
C GLN A 653 3.32 -2.79 33.42
N THR A 654 3.53 -1.48 33.46
CA THR A 654 4.22 -0.79 34.55
C THR A 654 3.34 0.34 35.09
N GLY A 655 3.65 0.81 36.30
CA GLY A 655 2.90 1.85 36.99
C GLY A 655 1.55 1.36 37.54
N TRP A 656 0.58 2.27 37.61
CA TRP A 656 -0.74 1.98 38.17
C TRP A 656 -1.54 1.02 37.29
N LEU A 657 -2.13 0.00 37.92
CA LEU A 657 -3.03 -0.96 37.30
C LEU A 657 -4.32 -1.05 38.11
N LYS A 658 -5.48 -0.92 37.43
CA LYS A 658 -6.78 -1.21 38.04
C LYS A 658 -7.31 -2.52 37.47
N ASP A 659 -7.40 -3.54 38.31
CA ASP A 659 -7.88 -4.87 37.93
C ASP A 659 -8.97 -5.33 38.91
N GLY A 660 -10.11 -5.77 38.37
CA GLY A 660 -11.27 -6.16 39.19
C GLY A 660 -11.77 -5.10 40.17
N GLY A 661 -11.58 -3.80 39.85
CA GLY A 661 -11.94 -2.69 40.75
C GLY A 661 -10.89 -2.35 41.82
N THR A 662 -9.84 -3.16 41.94
CA THR A 662 -8.74 -2.99 42.90
C THR A 662 -7.55 -2.33 42.21
N TRP A 663 -6.87 -1.41 42.91
CA TRP A 663 -5.67 -0.76 42.41
C TRP A 663 -4.41 -1.51 42.87
N TYR A 664 -3.44 -1.62 41.97
CA TYR A 664 -2.12 -2.19 42.17
C TYR A 664 -1.09 -1.22 41.60
N TYR A 665 0.16 -1.37 42.02
CA TYR A 665 1.28 -0.65 41.41
C TYR A 665 2.37 -1.63 41.00
N LEU A 666 2.77 -1.56 39.74
CA LEU A 666 3.85 -2.34 39.15
C LEU A 666 5.05 -1.41 39.00
N ASP A 667 6.23 -1.81 39.48
CA ASP A 667 7.39 -0.93 39.49
C ASP A 667 7.75 -0.48 38.06
N ALA A 668 8.26 0.75 37.95
CA ALA A 668 8.47 1.38 36.65
C ALA A 668 9.59 0.74 35.81
N LYS A 669 10.49 -0.04 36.43
CA LYS A 669 11.69 -0.59 35.81
C LYS A 669 11.47 -2.03 35.36
N GLU A 670 11.01 -2.89 36.25
CA GLU A 670 10.90 -4.33 36.00
C GLU A 670 9.43 -4.80 35.94
N GLY A 671 8.45 -3.95 36.28
CA GLY A 671 7.03 -4.30 36.29
C GLY A 671 6.61 -5.23 37.43
N THR A 672 7.42 -5.34 38.47
CA THR A 672 7.16 -6.11 39.69
C THR A 672 6.06 -5.44 40.52
N MET A 673 5.07 -6.23 40.92
CA MET A 673 3.99 -5.79 41.80
C MET A 673 4.51 -5.45 43.20
N LEU A 674 4.28 -4.20 43.62
CA LEU A 674 4.68 -3.75 44.96
C LEU A 674 3.77 -4.31 46.05
N VAL A 675 4.37 -4.62 47.20
CA VAL A 675 3.70 -5.03 48.45
C VAL A 675 4.30 -4.24 49.62
N GLY A 676 3.50 -3.89 50.61
CA GLY A 676 3.94 -3.07 51.74
C GLY A 676 3.93 -1.57 51.46
N LEU A 677 4.71 -0.80 52.23
CA LEU A 677 4.79 0.66 52.15
C LEU A 677 5.78 1.09 51.05
N HIS A 678 5.31 1.88 50.10
CA HIS A 678 6.14 2.40 49.00
C HIS A 678 5.81 3.85 48.66
N ALA A 679 6.86 4.60 48.35
CA ALA A 679 6.73 5.94 47.78
C ALA A 679 6.52 5.86 46.27
N VAL A 680 5.41 6.42 45.79
CA VAL A 680 5.08 6.52 44.37
C VAL A 680 4.82 8.00 44.05
N ASN A 681 5.59 8.59 43.14
CA ASN A 681 5.48 9.99 42.75
C ASN A 681 5.47 11.00 43.92
N GLY A 682 6.21 10.70 45.00
CA GLY A 682 6.34 11.57 46.17
C GLY A 682 5.28 11.37 47.26
N GLU A 683 4.28 10.52 47.05
CA GLU A 683 3.29 10.15 48.07
C GLU A 683 3.52 8.70 48.54
N GLN A 684 3.23 8.42 49.81
CA GLN A 684 3.34 7.08 50.39
C GLN A 684 2.03 6.31 50.19
N TYR A 685 2.12 5.06 49.72
CA TYR A 685 1.00 4.15 49.56
C TYR A 685 1.29 2.85 50.29
N TYR A 686 0.23 2.15 50.73
CA TYR A 686 0.34 0.82 51.31
C TYR A 686 -0.39 -0.20 50.47
N PHE A 687 0.33 -1.22 50.03
CA PHE A 687 -0.19 -2.36 49.29
C PHE A 687 -0.23 -3.58 50.21
N SER A 688 -1.31 -4.36 50.20
CA SER A 688 -1.37 -5.61 50.96
C SER A 688 -0.38 -6.64 50.42
N THR A 689 -0.28 -7.80 51.08
CA THR A 689 0.49 -8.95 50.57
C THR A 689 -0.03 -9.48 49.23
N SER A 690 -1.28 -9.16 48.86
CA SER A 690 -1.84 -9.44 47.53
C SER A 690 -1.59 -8.32 46.52
N GLY A 691 -0.86 -7.27 46.89
CA GLY A 691 -0.60 -6.08 46.08
C GLY A 691 -1.76 -5.07 46.03
N ALA A 692 -2.87 -5.33 46.72
CA ALA A 692 -4.04 -4.46 46.68
C ALA A 692 -3.78 -3.16 47.46
N MET A 693 -3.92 -2.02 46.79
CA MET A 693 -3.79 -0.70 47.39
C MET A 693 -4.83 -0.52 48.51
N GLN A 694 -4.35 -0.13 49.68
CA GLN A 694 -5.16 0.02 50.87
C GLN A 694 -5.63 1.47 51.06
N THR A 695 -6.85 1.62 51.59
CA THR A 695 -7.44 2.90 51.99
C THR A 695 -7.98 2.80 53.42
N GLY A 696 -8.23 3.94 54.05
CA GLY A 696 -8.69 4.06 55.44
C GLY A 696 -7.61 3.79 56.48
N TRP A 697 -8.04 3.49 57.71
CA TRP A 697 -7.16 3.13 58.83
C TRP A 697 -6.50 1.76 58.60
N LYS A 698 -5.18 1.68 58.77
CA LYS A 698 -4.40 0.44 58.67
C LYS A 698 -3.42 0.33 59.83
N TRP A 699 -3.35 -0.87 60.39
CA TRP A 699 -2.37 -1.23 61.41
C TRP A 699 -1.15 -1.84 60.74
N ILE A 700 -0.01 -1.15 60.83
CA ILE A 700 1.24 -1.50 60.14
C ILE A 700 2.37 -1.34 61.17
N ASP A 701 3.14 -2.41 61.40
CA ASP A 701 4.26 -2.46 62.34
C ASP A 701 3.93 -1.96 63.75
N GLY A 702 2.76 -2.36 64.27
CA GLY A 702 2.35 -2.01 65.64
C GLY A 702 1.75 -0.61 65.79
N GLN A 703 1.46 0.09 64.69
CA GLN A 703 0.99 1.47 64.70
C GLN A 703 -0.12 1.72 63.67
N TYR A 704 -1.07 2.62 63.98
CA TYR A 704 -2.10 3.03 63.03
C TYR A 704 -1.60 4.12 62.08
N ARG A 705 -1.88 3.96 60.79
CA ARG A 705 -1.75 4.98 59.74
C ARG A 705 -3.08 5.11 59.00
N TYR A 706 -3.30 6.23 58.32
CA TYR A 706 -4.51 6.44 57.51
C TYR A 706 -4.15 6.70 56.05
N PHE A 707 -4.86 6.04 55.14
CA PHE A 707 -4.74 6.23 53.70
C PHE A 707 -6.03 6.83 53.14
N GLN A 708 -5.92 7.87 52.34
CA GLN A 708 -7.06 8.57 51.75
C GLN A 708 -7.76 7.69 50.72
N ALA A 709 -8.91 8.13 50.19
CA ALA A 709 -9.62 7.41 49.13
C ALA A 709 -8.77 7.25 47.85
N SER A 710 -7.82 8.16 47.61
CA SER A 710 -6.82 8.05 46.54
C SER A 710 -5.73 7.00 46.82
N GLY A 711 -5.67 6.43 48.02
CA GLY A 711 -4.60 5.54 48.49
C GLY A 711 -3.41 6.25 49.12
N ALA A 712 -3.29 7.57 48.97
CA ALA A 712 -2.17 8.34 49.52
C ALA A 712 -2.24 8.39 51.06
N MET A 713 -1.11 8.21 51.73
CA MET A 713 -1.00 8.28 53.18
C MET A 713 -1.29 9.70 53.66
N LYS A 714 -2.27 9.86 54.56
CA LYS A 714 -2.56 11.13 55.20
C LYS A 714 -1.53 11.40 56.30
N THR A 715 -1.06 12.64 56.37
CA THR A 715 -0.34 13.17 57.53
C THR A 715 -1.04 14.42 58.07
N GLY A 716 -0.74 14.77 59.32
CA GLY A 716 -1.37 15.86 60.06
C GLY A 716 -2.80 15.55 60.52
N TRP A 717 -3.63 16.59 60.64
CA TRP A 717 -5.00 16.48 61.12
C TRP A 717 -5.90 15.71 60.16
N ILE A 718 -6.73 14.82 60.71
CA ILE A 718 -7.83 14.16 60.00
C ILE A 718 -9.09 14.10 60.87
N LYS A 719 -10.24 14.35 60.25
CA LYS A 719 -11.56 14.12 60.86
C LYS A 719 -12.18 12.88 60.24
N ASP A 720 -12.42 11.87 61.05
CA ASP A 720 -13.05 10.62 60.63
C ASP A 720 -14.20 10.28 61.58
N GLN A 721 -15.37 9.97 61.01
CA GLN A 721 -16.61 9.70 61.74
C GLN A 721 -16.93 10.72 62.86
N GLY A 722 -16.68 12.01 62.59
CA GLY A 722 -16.97 13.10 63.53
C GLY A 722 -15.89 13.36 64.60
N LYS A 723 -14.87 12.51 64.71
CA LYS A 723 -13.76 12.63 65.66
C LYS A 723 -12.48 13.11 64.97
N TRP A 724 -11.67 13.89 65.67
CA TRP A 724 -10.38 14.34 65.16
C TRP A 724 -9.24 13.45 65.67
N TYR A 725 -8.28 13.21 64.78
CA TYR A 725 -7.05 12.48 65.02
C TYR A 725 -5.87 13.28 64.45
N TYR A 726 -4.66 12.98 64.91
CA TYR A 726 -3.44 13.54 64.35
C TYR A 726 -2.48 12.43 63.94
N LEU A 727 -2.00 12.50 62.71
CA LEU A 727 -1.00 11.61 62.13
C LEU A 727 0.32 12.38 62.04
N GLU A 728 1.40 11.81 62.58
CA GLU A 728 2.73 12.43 62.56
C GLU A 728 3.15 12.80 61.12
N LYS A 729 3.80 13.96 60.95
CA LYS A 729 4.03 14.55 59.63
C LYS A 729 4.97 13.73 58.76
N GLU A 730 5.94 13.06 59.36
CA GLU A 730 7.03 12.37 58.68
C GLU A 730 6.69 10.89 58.44
N THR A 731 6.02 10.25 59.40
CA THR A 731 5.80 8.79 59.39
C THR A 731 4.35 8.38 59.18
N GLY A 732 3.40 9.32 59.32
CA GLY A 732 1.96 9.07 59.25
C GLY A 732 1.38 8.33 60.46
N ILE A 733 2.15 8.12 61.53
CA ILE A 733 1.72 7.38 62.72
C ILE A 733 0.66 8.16 63.48
N MET A 734 -0.44 7.49 63.86
CA MET A 734 -1.48 8.05 64.72
C MET A 734 -0.96 8.27 66.14
N LEU A 735 -1.06 9.50 66.62
CA LEU A 735 -0.65 9.85 67.99
C LEU A 735 -1.66 9.34 69.03
N VAL A 736 -1.13 8.89 70.16
CA VAL A 736 -1.87 8.52 71.38
C VAL A 736 -1.17 9.13 72.59
N GLY A 737 -1.92 9.55 73.60
CA GLY A 737 -1.37 10.26 74.75
C GLY A 737 -1.29 11.78 74.56
N LEU A 738 -0.47 12.42 75.40
CA LEU A 738 -0.27 13.88 75.40
C LEU A 738 0.78 14.27 74.34
N HIS A 739 0.38 15.11 73.38
CA HIS A 739 1.28 15.60 72.34
C HIS A 739 1.10 17.09 72.07
N LYS A 740 2.20 17.75 71.69
CA LYS A 740 2.20 19.14 71.26
C LYS A 740 2.15 19.23 69.74
N VAL A 741 1.09 19.82 69.21
CA VAL A 741 0.86 20.01 67.77
C VAL A 741 0.69 21.50 67.50
N ASN A 742 1.51 22.07 66.60
CA ASN A 742 1.48 23.50 66.23
C ASN A 742 1.43 24.46 67.44
N GLY A 743 2.19 24.15 68.52
CA GLY A 743 2.27 25.00 69.71
C GLY A 743 1.26 24.69 70.81
N GLN A 744 0.17 23.97 70.52
CA GLN A 744 -0.89 23.62 71.48
C GLN A 744 -0.76 22.16 71.93
N THR A 745 -1.14 21.87 73.17
CA THR A 745 -1.10 20.51 73.74
C THR A 745 -2.47 19.86 73.61
N TYR A 746 -2.53 18.64 73.08
CA TYR A 746 -3.74 17.84 72.92
C TYR A 746 -3.56 16.50 73.61
N TYR A 747 -4.65 15.90 74.08
CA TYR A 747 -4.68 14.52 74.54
C TYR A 747 -5.46 13.64 73.56
N PHE A 748 -4.75 12.71 72.93
CA PHE A 748 -5.32 11.69 72.08
C PHE A 748 -5.57 10.44 72.94
N GLY A 749 -6.80 9.94 72.99
CA GLY A 749 -7.12 8.76 73.78
C GLY A 749 -6.41 7.50 73.26
N PRO A 750 -6.56 6.34 73.93
CA PRO A 750 -5.98 5.07 73.45
C PRO A 750 -6.41 4.66 72.04
N ASN A 751 -7.55 5.16 71.55
CA ASN A 751 -8.03 4.97 70.19
C ASN A 751 -7.61 6.10 69.22
N GLY A 752 -6.75 7.02 69.65
CA GLY A 752 -6.22 8.15 68.88
C GLY A 752 -7.14 9.35 68.72
N ALA A 753 -8.41 9.27 69.17
CA ALA A 753 -9.32 10.40 69.05
C ALA A 753 -9.01 11.48 70.09
N ILE A 754 -9.02 12.76 69.68
CA ILE A 754 -8.88 13.87 70.63
C ILE A 754 -9.94 13.76 71.73
N GLN A 755 -9.53 14.05 72.95
CA GLN A 755 -10.43 14.13 74.09
C GLN A 755 -10.74 15.59 74.41
N THR A 756 -11.98 15.85 74.78
CA THR A 756 -12.45 17.15 75.28
C THR A 756 -13.02 16.99 76.70
N GLY A 757 -13.16 18.11 77.41
CA GLY A 757 -13.59 18.15 78.81
C GLY A 757 -12.51 17.68 79.79
N TRP A 758 -12.96 17.35 81.00
CA TRP A 758 -12.09 16.86 82.08
C TRP A 758 -11.54 15.46 81.80
N LYS A 759 -10.23 15.28 81.99
CA LYS A 759 -9.55 13.98 81.90
C LYS A 759 -8.51 13.85 83.02
N GLN A 760 -8.52 12.70 83.70
CA GLN A 760 -7.49 12.38 84.69
C GLN A 760 -6.38 11.58 84.02
N LEU A 761 -5.15 12.09 84.07
CA LEU A 761 -3.95 11.50 83.49
C LEU A 761 -2.85 11.49 84.57
N ASP A 762 -2.27 10.31 84.83
CA ASP A 762 -1.22 10.11 85.85
C ASP A 762 -1.55 10.78 87.21
N GLY A 763 -2.80 10.62 87.66
CA GLY A 763 -3.31 11.15 88.93
C GLY A 763 -3.74 12.62 88.90
N ASN A 764 -3.42 13.37 87.84
CA ASN A 764 -3.73 14.80 87.70
C ASN A 764 -4.94 15.04 86.78
N TRP A 765 -5.78 16.02 87.10
CA TRP A 765 -6.93 16.41 86.27
C TRP A 765 -6.57 17.55 85.32
N TYR A 766 -6.85 17.35 84.04
CA TYR A 766 -6.65 18.32 82.96
C TYR A 766 -7.98 18.64 82.28
N TYR A 767 -8.14 19.88 81.80
CA TYR A 767 -9.33 20.29 81.03
C TYR A 767 -8.97 20.60 79.58
N PHE A 768 -9.53 19.84 78.65
CA PHE A 768 -9.38 20.06 77.21
C PHE A 768 -10.60 20.80 76.67
N GLN A 769 -10.37 21.88 75.93
CA GLN A 769 -11.40 22.74 75.37
C GLN A 769 -12.21 22.02 74.28
N THR A 770 -13.27 22.65 73.76
CA THR A 770 -14.15 22.07 72.73
C THR A 770 -13.43 21.80 71.39
N ASP A 771 -12.34 22.52 71.12
CA ASP A 771 -11.43 22.28 70.00
C ASP A 771 -10.32 21.25 70.31
N GLY A 772 -10.31 20.70 71.54
CA GLY A 772 -9.36 19.70 72.01
C GLY A 772 -8.08 20.25 72.65
N ALA A 773 -7.86 21.57 72.64
CA ALA A 773 -6.65 22.15 73.19
C ALA A 773 -6.66 22.17 74.72
N LEU A 774 -5.54 21.81 75.35
CA LEU A 774 -5.37 21.87 76.80
C LEU A 774 -5.48 23.32 77.30
N LEU A 775 -6.43 23.57 78.21
CA LEU A 775 -6.54 24.85 78.88
C LEU A 775 -5.41 25.01 79.90
N LYS A 776 -4.72 26.16 79.88
CA LYS A 776 -3.62 26.50 80.79
C LYS A 776 -3.80 27.92 81.32
N ASN A 777 -3.38 28.17 82.56
CA ASN A 777 -3.42 29.49 83.19
C ASN A 777 -4.78 30.20 83.09
N ALA A 778 -5.87 29.44 83.21
CA ALA A 778 -7.22 29.95 82.99
C ALA A 778 -8.24 29.21 83.85
N THR A 779 -9.48 29.71 83.80
CA THR A 779 -10.64 29.10 84.48
C THR A 779 -11.44 28.31 83.45
N THR A 780 -11.79 27.06 83.78
CA THR A 780 -12.63 26.20 82.95
C THR A 780 -14.07 26.73 82.87
N PRO A 781 -14.87 26.34 81.85
CA PRO A 781 -16.27 26.79 81.72
C PRO A 781 -17.18 26.49 82.92
N ASP A 782 -16.83 25.48 83.72
CA ASP A 782 -17.51 25.09 84.96
C ASP A 782 -16.87 25.68 86.24
N GLY A 783 -15.88 26.58 86.11
CA GLY A 783 -15.43 27.47 87.19
C GLY A 783 -14.13 27.08 87.91
N TYR A 784 -13.42 26.04 87.48
CA TYR A 784 -12.19 25.58 88.14
C TYR A 784 -10.93 26.22 87.53
N LYS A 785 -9.93 26.55 88.36
CA LYS A 785 -8.65 27.09 87.89
C LYS A 785 -7.65 25.97 87.60
N VAL A 786 -7.02 26.02 86.44
CA VAL A 786 -5.89 25.17 86.04
C VAL A 786 -4.61 25.98 85.95
N ASN A 787 -3.48 25.40 86.33
CA ASN A 787 -2.18 26.09 86.39
C ASN A 787 -1.47 26.17 85.00
N GLU A 788 -0.19 26.55 84.98
CA GLU A 788 0.62 26.68 83.76
C GLU A 788 0.85 25.35 83.04
N GLU A 789 0.87 24.25 83.78
CA GLU A 789 0.92 22.89 83.25
C GLU A 789 -0.46 22.37 82.81
N GLY A 790 -1.56 23.08 83.14
CA GLY A 790 -2.94 22.71 82.84
C GLY A 790 -3.59 21.78 83.88
N ILE A 791 -2.99 21.64 85.06
CA ILE A 791 -3.42 20.75 86.15
C ILE A 791 -4.39 21.49 87.08
N TRP A 792 -5.51 20.82 87.42
CA TRP A 792 -6.42 21.24 88.48
C TRP A 792 -5.92 20.80 89.86
N LYS A 793 -5.87 21.72 90.83
CA LYS A 793 -5.58 21.44 92.24
C LYS A 793 -6.68 21.99 93.14
N GLN A 794 -7.14 21.16 94.08
CA GLN A 794 -8.08 21.52 95.15
C GLN A 794 -7.31 22.27 96.26
N ALA A 795 -7.74 23.47 96.65
CA ALA A 795 -7.12 24.21 97.74
C ALA A 795 -7.57 23.62 99.10
N VAL A 796 -6.63 23.19 99.95
CA VAL A 796 -6.92 22.69 101.31
C VAL A 796 -6.10 23.46 102.34
N ALA A 797 -6.80 23.95 103.39
CA ALA A 797 -6.26 24.68 104.53
C ALA A 797 -5.64 23.74 105.60
N ALA A 798 -4.65 24.25 106.33
CA ALA A 798 -3.77 23.51 107.26
C ALA A 798 -4.37 23.25 108.66
N VAL A 799 -4.06 22.09 109.26
CA VAL A 799 -3.84 21.87 110.71
C VAL A 799 -2.91 20.66 110.95
N ASN A 800 -1.99 20.83 111.91
CA ASN A 800 -1.00 19.91 112.49
C ASN A 800 -1.58 18.66 113.18
N SER A 801 -0.83 17.54 113.18
CA SER A 801 -0.06 17.03 114.34
C SER A 801 0.22 15.52 114.25
N GLU A 802 1.51 15.22 114.34
CA GLU A 802 2.17 14.16 115.12
C GLU A 802 1.79 12.67 115.00
N ALA A 803 2.85 11.91 114.69
CA ALA A 803 3.35 10.74 115.42
C ALA A 803 3.24 9.35 114.75
N VAL A 804 4.43 8.89 114.36
CA VAL A 804 4.98 7.54 114.66
C VAL A 804 4.73 6.41 113.65
N LYS A 805 5.79 6.18 112.85
CA LYS A 805 6.45 4.93 112.38
C LYS A 805 6.60 4.85 110.85
N PRO A 806 7.84 4.88 110.31
CA PRO A 806 8.11 4.44 108.96
C PRO A 806 8.56 2.97 109.00
N GLU A 807 7.64 2.05 108.72
CA GLU A 807 8.03 0.72 108.24
C GLU A 807 8.48 0.87 106.78
N GLN A 808 9.79 0.70 106.59
CA GLN A 808 10.43 0.69 105.30
C GLN A 808 9.88 -0.48 104.47
N LYS A 809 9.20 -0.14 103.37
CA LYS A 809 9.06 -1.01 102.21
C LYS A 809 10.46 -1.29 101.68
N GLN A 810 10.87 -2.56 101.76
CA GLN A 810 11.86 -3.11 100.87
C GLN A 810 11.18 -4.15 99.99
N GLU A 811 11.10 -3.79 98.72
CA GLU A 811 10.97 -4.69 97.59
C GLU A 811 12.11 -5.70 97.63
N ALA A 812 11.76 -6.98 97.65
CA ALA A 812 12.60 -8.07 97.17
C ALA A 812 11.67 -8.96 96.35
N ASN A 813 11.84 -8.97 95.03
CA ASN A 813 12.71 -9.93 94.33
C ASN A 813 12.38 -11.38 94.69
N SER A 814 11.65 -12.03 93.78
CA SER A 814 11.79 -13.44 93.48
C SER A 814 12.13 -13.51 91.98
N ASN A 815 13.39 -13.74 91.63
CA ASN A 815 13.99 -15.04 91.39
C ASN A 815 13.13 -15.89 90.45
N LEU A 816 13.64 -16.17 89.23
CA LEU A 816 14.26 -17.47 88.93
C LEU A 816 14.94 -17.44 87.54
N VAL A 817 16.26 -17.64 87.60
CA VAL A 817 17.09 -18.54 86.76
C VAL A 817 17.33 -18.15 85.31
N GLU A 818 18.53 -17.57 85.10
CA GLU A 818 19.41 -17.89 83.97
C GLU A 818 19.72 -19.39 83.94
N GLN A 819 19.62 -20.02 82.77
CA GLN A 819 20.68 -20.93 82.36
C GLN A 819 20.82 -20.99 80.83
N GLU A 820 22.10 -20.95 80.45
CA GLU A 820 22.68 -20.87 79.12
C GLU A 820 22.30 -22.01 78.17
N LYS A 821 22.34 -21.70 76.86
CA LYS A 821 23.06 -22.39 75.76
C LYS A 821 22.39 -21.98 74.45
N GLN A 822 23.05 -21.28 73.54
CA GLN A 822 24.24 -21.64 72.77
C GLN A 822 24.05 -22.88 71.88
N ASP A 823 24.15 -22.59 70.58
CA ASP A 823 24.67 -23.39 69.49
C ASP A 823 24.07 -24.77 69.17
N SER A 824 23.47 -24.77 67.98
CA SER A 824 23.86 -25.60 66.84
C SER A 824 23.34 -27.05 66.79
N LYS A 825 23.27 -27.49 65.54
CA LYS A 825 23.06 -28.86 65.03
C LYS A 825 21.59 -29.24 64.84
N VAL A 826 21.17 -29.87 63.74
CA VAL A 826 21.89 -30.40 62.57
C VAL A 826 20.82 -30.87 61.57
N GLU A 827 21.18 -30.80 60.29
CA GLU A 827 20.76 -31.65 59.16
C GLU A 827 19.27 -31.97 58.93
N ALA A 828 18.81 -31.58 57.75
CA ALA A 828 18.47 -32.53 56.69
C ALA A 828 18.66 -31.83 55.32
N ASN A 829 19.87 -31.85 54.75
CA ASN A 829 20.19 -32.64 53.54
C ASN A 829 19.04 -33.55 53.07
N ALA A 830 18.44 -33.26 51.92
CA ALA A 830 18.95 -33.52 50.57
C ALA A 830 18.41 -34.84 50.02
N SER A 831 17.53 -34.72 49.05
CA SER A 831 17.24 -35.64 47.94
C SER A 831 15.91 -35.14 47.36
N ASP A 832 15.72 -34.92 46.06
CA ASP A 832 16.23 -35.74 44.99
C ASP A 832 15.96 -35.04 43.65
N LYS A 833 16.83 -35.34 42.69
CA LYS A 833 16.55 -35.62 41.26
C LYS A 833 15.84 -34.55 40.42
N LYS A 834 16.48 -34.09 39.34
CA LYS A 834 16.39 -34.74 38.01
C LYS A 834 14.95 -35.10 37.67
N GLU A 835 14.27 -34.23 36.94
CA GLU A 835 14.12 -34.32 35.48
C GLU A 835 13.78 -32.96 34.89
#